data_AF-A0A8H7C234-F1
#
_entry.id   AF-A0A8H7C234-F1
#
_cell.length_a   1.000
_cell.length_b   1.000
_cell.length_c   1.000
_cell.angle_alpha   90.00
_cell.angle_beta   90.00
_cell.angle_gamma   90.00
#
_symmetry.space_group_name_H-M   'P 1'
#
loop_
_entity.id
_entity.type
_entity.pdbx_description
1 polymer ?
#
loop_
_entity_poly.entity_id
_entity_poly.type
_entity_poly.pdbx_seq_one_letter_code
_entity_poly.pdbx_strand_id
1 'polypeptide(L)'
;MKSIPRARIAIVGAGIGGLTLATAIDQLDREEYIELHIYEAAPQLEEVGAGLVVWGHTWDLLGKLGCQDDLMGKAVQLSKADPATGYGKGFRFKKSDQSEGITFLSSTVPGDFWSIHRADLQQALLRRSNKEGHLHLCSRVTECVEQGSIVVIKFEDGATANFDLVIGADGLKSVVRRDLLTAKVPDEADRIRPIWSGSVVYRFLVPIQALSEKAPNHPAITNATMYCGKNKHIVTYPISMGQILNVVTFVSEPEQEGRPFPGEVVEVSSRDELLSLFKGWENEVVEILECANEPSRRVILTSKPLSAYGCGRVALIGDAAHAMTPHLGTGAGEAMEDAVSLASLLVGGIRDGRDIPQILEAYNKLRQPKGNFVLDTSRSQGFRFELNTAEFEDLQANEAVNESRLSNLAKEINGGWAWMSTSVIFYSTSTRQPPRVPVVQTGQSISDDLPRPTKRKIAETVEPQTQLHNILENPKSILTTMDISELLNANTWHLLSDDSQKMLTAMLPPTALITSQPRSSHSEQPLEDVSESTDRSLNLSIFTDPHLLDAARTFQDHLYSGWLTASHHAKLEKYIDGVRNGTLAAPWKDEVWDKENPPPSSSPNPINTMPPGVFGTRTAGASADLKLPDLVRDNVLLVGDIISYKRNFSGIGIVVAKDTIIQSIDPSTLTLTILMPKGTSCTLPTSLTCPQPDKPGEEIISVTVSTPQMLETMVLDTDGRVGKNQRPNGNAWKSFTVSRRRDDRTIIDNADPKGGRETYGTLFYLRGSHYYER
;
A
#
# COMPACT_ATOMS: atom_id res chain seq x y z
N MET A 1 18.69 -24.10 32.91
CA MET A 1 17.97 -24.87 31.86
C MET A 1 18.79 -24.72 30.59
N LYS A 2 19.12 -25.80 29.88
CA LYS A 2 19.79 -25.69 28.57
C LYS A 2 18.80 -24.98 27.63
N SER A 3 19.23 -23.93 26.94
CA SER A 3 18.41 -23.26 25.93
C SER A 3 18.05 -24.29 24.87
N ILE A 4 16.76 -24.39 24.55
CA ILE A 4 16.31 -25.19 23.41
C ILE A 4 16.80 -24.42 22.17
N PRO A 5 17.53 -25.06 21.24
CA PRO A 5 17.95 -24.39 20.01
C PRO A 5 16.72 -23.97 19.20
N ARG A 6 16.73 -22.74 18.68
CA ARG A 6 15.62 -22.20 17.88
C ARG A 6 15.54 -22.90 16.53
N ALA A 7 14.32 -23.19 16.08
CA ALA A 7 14.08 -23.63 14.72
C ALA A 7 14.23 -22.44 13.78
N ARG A 8 15.14 -22.53 12.80
CA ARG A 8 15.39 -21.48 11.81
C ARG A 8 14.46 -21.67 10.62
N ILE A 9 13.59 -20.70 10.37
CA ILE A 9 12.58 -20.76 9.32
C ILE A 9 12.78 -19.60 8.34
N ALA A 10 12.78 -19.91 7.04
CA ALA A 10 12.78 -18.91 5.98
C ALA A 10 11.39 -18.80 5.33
N ILE A 11 10.90 -17.58 5.17
CA ILE A 11 9.76 -17.21 4.33
C ILE A 11 10.33 -16.59 3.06
N VAL A 12 10.02 -17.17 1.91
CA VAL A 12 10.40 -16.61 0.60
C VAL A 12 9.19 -15.83 0.07
N GLY A 13 9.27 -14.51 0.05
CA GLY A 13 8.23 -13.57 -0.38
C GLY A 13 7.61 -12.78 0.78
N ALA A 14 7.63 -11.45 0.68
CA ALA A 14 7.05 -10.51 1.64
C ALA A 14 5.69 -9.93 1.15
N GLY A 15 4.92 -10.75 0.44
CA GLY A 15 3.52 -10.47 0.14
C GLY A 15 2.61 -10.63 1.37
N ILE A 16 1.29 -10.45 1.18
CA ILE A 16 0.28 -10.53 2.24
C ILE A 16 0.42 -11.82 3.07
N GLY A 17 0.52 -12.98 2.41
CA GLY A 17 0.64 -14.27 3.10
C GLY A 17 1.91 -14.39 3.95
N GLY A 18 3.07 -14.00 3.38
CA GLY A 18 4.36 -14.07 4.06
C GLY A 18 4.44 -13.13 5.27
N LEU A 19 3.99 -11.88 5.13
CA LEU A 19 3.94 -10.94 6.24
C LEU A 19 2.91 -11.36 7.30
N THR A 20 1.76 -11.91 6.90
CA THR A 20 0.77 -12.45 7.84
C THR A 20 1.35 -13.58 8.67
N LEU A 21 2.13 -14.48 8.05
CA LEU A 21 2.78 -15.59 8.75
C LEU A 21 3.79 -15.06 9.77
N ALA A 22 4.58 -14.06 9.40
CA ALA A 22 5.52 -13.41 10.30
C ALA A 22 4.82 -12.76 11.50
N THR A 23 3.79 -11.95 11.26
CA THR A 23 2.98 -11.32 12.32
C THR A 23 2.34 -12.35 13.23
N ALA A 24 1.81 -13.45 12.68
CA ALA A 24 1.17 -14.50 13.47
C ALA A 24 2.18 -15.26 14.34
N ILE A 25 3.37 -15.59 13.82
CA ILE A 25 4.44 -16.21 14.60
C ILE A 25 4.87 -15.28 15.74
N ASP A 26 5.05 -13.98 15.49
CA ASP A 26 5.47 -13.01 16.51
C ASP A 26 4.48 -12.91 17.68
N GLN A 27 3.19 -13.04 17.42
CA GLN A 27 2.18 -13.00 18.47
C GLN A 27 2.08 -14.29 19.28
N LEU A 28 2.37 -15.44 18.65
CA LEU A 28 2.19 -16.76 19.25
C LEU A 28 3.46 -17.27 19.94
N ASP A 29 4.64 -16.99 19.39
CA ASP A 29 5.92 -17.55 19.84
C ASP A 29 6.59 -16.70 20.92
N ARG A 30 5.94 -16.58 22.09
CA ARG A 30 6.42 -15.74 23.21
C ARG A 30 7.71 -16.25 23.86
N GLU A 31 8.02 -17.52 23.70
CA GLU A 31 9.20 -18.17 24.28
C GLU A 31 10.37 -18.24 23.28
N GLU A 32 10.20 -17.62 22.09
CA GLU A 32 11.20 -17.51 21.04
C GLU A 32 11.77 -18.87 20.59
N TYR A 33 10.89 -19.84 20.31
CA TYR A 33 11.26 -21.14 19.75
C TYR A 33 11.67 -21.06 18.27
N ILE A 34 11.27 -20.00 17.57
CA ILE A 34 11.44 -19.82 16.12
C ILE A 34 12.31 -18.59 15.83
N GLU A 35 13.35 -18.80 15.02
CA GLU A 35 14.11 -17.73 14.38
C GLU A 35 13.62 -17.58 12.93
N LEU A 36 12.94 -16.48 12.63
CA LEU A 36 12.27 -16.28 11.35
C LEU A 36 13.03 -15.28 10.47
N HIS A 37 13.24 -15.63 9.20
CA HIS A 37 13.82 -14.77 8.17
C HIS A 37 12.85 -14.61 7.00
N ILE A 38 12.69 -13.39 6.49
CA ILE A 38 11.84 -13.11 5.32
C ILE A 38 12.75 -12.63 4.19
N TYR A 39 12.69 -13.29 3.03
CA TYR A 39 13.47 -12.93 1.84
C TYR A 39 12.54 -12.41 0.76
N GLU A 40 12.72 -11.15 0.37
CA GLU A 40 11.96 -10.49 -0.68
C GLU A 40 12.88 -10.08 -1.83
N ALA A 41 12.45 -10.38 -3.05
CA ALA A 41 13.23 -10.07 -4.24
C ALA A 41 13.18 -8.58 -4.61
N ALA A 42 12.11 -7.88 -4.28
CA ALA A 42 11.98 -6.45 -4.53
C ALA A 42 12.90 -5.62 -3.62
N PRO A 43 13.42 -4.47 -4.11
CA PRO A 43 14.25 -3.57 -3.31
C PRO A 43 13.45 -2.76 -2.28
N GLN A 44 12.13 -2.80 -2.37
CA GLN A 44 11.20 -2.11 -1.49
C GLN A 44 9.83 -2.79 -1.57
N LEU A 45 9.10 -2.76 -0.47
CA LEU A 45 7.73 -3.26 -0.40
C LEU A 45 6.78 -2.19 -0.96
N GLU A 46 6.75 -2.08 -2.29
CA GLU A 46 5.79 -1.25 -3.02
C GLU A 46 4.88 -2.15 -3.85
N GLU A 47 3.72 -2.49 -3.28
CA GLU A 47 2.70 -3.18 -4.05
C GLU A 47 1.88 -2.17 -4.87
N VAL A 48 2.08 -2.19 -6.19
CA VAL A 48 1.22 -1.50 -7.16
C VAL A 48 -0.01 -2.38 -7.40
N GLY A 49 -1.17 -2.04 -6.83
CA GLY A 49 -2.31 -2.97 -6.92
C GLY A 49 -3.67 -2.43 -6.52
N ALA A 50 -4.67 -2.95 -7.22
CA ALA A 50 -6.11 -2.67 -7.10
C ALA A 50 -6.67 -2.85 -5.68
N GLY A 51 -7.88 -2.34 -5.47
CA GLY A 51 -8.65 -2.62 -4.26
C GLY A 51 -8.91 -4.11 -4.07
N LEU A 52 -8.67 -4.62 -2.87
CA LEU A 52 -9.01 -5.97 -2.42
C LEU A 52 -10.36 -5.93 -1.71
N VAL A 53 -11.14 -7.01 -1.86
CA VAL A 53 -12.29 -7.27 -0.99
C VAL A 53 -11.81 -8.06 0.22
N VAL A 54 -12.25 -7.64 1.41
CA VAL A 54 -11.98 -8.31 2.67
C VAL A 54 -13.30 -8.71 3.30
N TRP A 55 -13.57 -10.01 3.29
CA TRP A 55 -14.76 -10.61 3.89
C TRP A 55 -14.71 -10.59 5.42
N GLY A 56 -15.86 -10.67 6.08
CA GLY A 56 -15.99 -10.62 7.54
C GLY A 56 -15.00 -11.53 8.30
N HIS A 57 -14.87 -12.79 7.90
CA HIS A 57 -13.92 -13.71 8.54
C HIS A 57 -12.45 -13.28 8.39
N THR A 58 -12.09 -12.74 7.23
CA THR A 58 -10.73 -12.22 6.98
C THR A 58 -10.51 -10.93 7.78
N TRP A 59 -11.54 -10.08 7.88
CA TRP A 59 -11.51 -8.88 8.71
C TRP A 59 -11.32 -9.22 10.20
N ASP A 60 -12.06 -10.20 10.72
CA ASP A 60 -11.89 -10.68 12.10
C ASP A 60 -10.49 -11.22 12.36
N LEU A 61 -9.90 -11.91 11.37
CA LEU A 61 -8.52 -12.38 11.43
C LEU A 61 -7.53 -11.21 11.48
N LEU A 62 -7.72 -10.15 10.69
CA LEU A 62 -6.93 -8.92 10.80
C LEU A 62 -7.04 -8.28 12.19
N GLY A 63 -8.22 -8.36 12.82
CA GLY A 63 -8.45 -7.87 14.17
C GLY A 63 -7.62 -8.63 15.19
N LYS A 64 -7.60 -9.96 15.09
CA LYS A 64 -6.76 -10.83 15.94
C LYS A 64 -5.26 -10.53 15.76
N LEU A 65 -4.85 -10.17 14.54
CA LEU A 65 -3.48 -9.75 14.24
C LEU A 65 -3.17 -8.29 14.64
N GLY A 66 -4.14 -7.55 15.18
CA GLY A 66 -3.96 -6.15 15.57
C GLY A 66 -3.82 -5.18 14.38
N CYS A 67 -4.18 -5.61 13.17
CA CYS A 67 -4.06 -4.81 11.94
C CYS A 67 -5.31 -3.96 11.66
N GLN A 68 -6.45 -4.25 12.30
CA GLN A 68 -7.70 -3.51 12.07
C GLN A 68 -7.55 -2.02 12.38
N ASP A 69 -6.87 -1.64 13.47
CA ASP A 69 -6.69 -0.24 13.86
C ASP A 69 -5.91 0.55 12.80
N ASP A 70 -4.89 -0.08 12.20
CA ASP A 70 -4.06 0.54 11.14
C ASP A 70 -4.80 0.66 9.81
N LEU A 71 -5.88 -0.10 9.63
CA LEU A 71 -6.73 -0.11 8.44
C LEU A 71 -8.00 0.72 8.63
N MET A 72 -8.33 1.10 9.87
CA MET A 72 -9.45 1.96 10.18
C MET A 72 -9.24 3.34 9.52
N GLY A 73 -10.24 3.83 8.80
CA GLY A 73 -10.14 5.07 8.00
C GLY A 73 -9.53 4.89 6.60
N LYS A 74 -8.92 3.74 6.31
CA LYS A 74 -8.42 3.36 4.98
C LYS A 74 -9.29 2.32 4.28
N ALA A 75 -9.99 1.50 5.06
CA ALA A 75 -10.97 0.54 4.58
C ALA A 75 -12.32 1.21 4.31
N VAL A 76 -12.93 0.89 3.16
CA VAL A 76 -14.29 1.30 2.81
C VAL A 76 -15.23 0.13 3.08
N GLN A 77 -16.18 0.32 3.99
CA GLN A 77 -17.22 -0.67 4.25
C GLN A 77 -18.18 -0.74 3.06
N LEU A 78 -18.13 -1.85 2.30
CA LEU A 78 -18.98 -2.06 1.13
C LEU A 78 -20.36 -2.60 1.51
N SER A 79 -20.43 -3.30 2.64
CA SER A 79 -21.68 -3.83 3.17
C SER A 79 -21.67 -3.84 4.69
N LYS A 80 -22.83 -3.54 5.24
CA LYS A 80 -23.14 -3.62 6.65
C LYS A 80 -24.28 -4.61 6.86
N ALA A 81 -24.08 -5.58 7.73
CA ALA A 81 -25.06 -6.56 8.10
C ALA A 81 -26.19 -5.92 8.93
N ASP A 82 -27.41 -6.34 8.63
CA ASP A 82 -28.56 -6.05 9.47
C ASP A 82 -28.41 -6.82 10.80
N PRO A 83 -28.42 -6.16 11.96
CA PRO A 83 -28.28 -6.82 13.26
C PRO A 83 -29.32 -7.92 13.55
N ALA A 84 -30.50 -7.84 12.94
CA ALA A 84 -31.57 -8.82 13.13
C ALA A 84 -31.35 -10.10 12.31
N THR A 85 -30.71 -10.00 11.14
CA THR A 85 -30.51 -11.16 10.25
C THR A 85 -29.07 -11.66 10.25
N GLY A 86 -28.10 -10.79 10.54
CA GLY A 86 -26.67 -11.05 10.37
C GLY A 86 -26.19 -10.96 8.91
N TYR A 87 -27.03 -10.48 7.99
CA TYR A 87 -26.71 -10.39 6.56
C TYR A 87 -26.72 -8.95 6.06
N GLY A 88 -25.74 -8.60 5.22
CA GLY A 88 -25.65 -7.33 4.53
C GLY A 88 -25.95 -7.44 3.03
N LYS A 89 -26.02 -6.30 2.35
CA LYS A 89 -26.22 -6.25 0.88
C LYS A 89 -24.97 -6.79 0.17
N GLY A 90 -25.16 -7.72 -0.75
CA GLY A 90 -24.11 -8.22 -1.63
C GLY A 90 -24.12 -7.53 -2.99
N PHE A 91 -23.70 -8.27 -4.02
CA PHE A 91 -23.72 -7.82 -5.40
C PHE A 91 -25.11 -8.01 -6.02
N ARG A 92 -25.52 -7.08 -6.87
CA ARG A 92 -26.63 -7.30 -7.81
C ARG A 92 -26.09 -7.97 -9.07
N PHE A 93 -26.76 -9.00 -9.56
CA PHE A 93 -26.41 -9.70 -10.78
C PHE A 93 -27.44 -9.41 -11.86
N LYS A 94 -26.97 -8.96 -13.02
CA LYS A 94 -27.79 -8.56 -14.15
C LYS A 94 -27.38 -9.33 -15.40
N LYS A 95 -28.34 -9.92 -16.12
CA LYS A 95 -28.13 -10.37 -17.50
C LYS A 95 -28.06 -9.12 -18.37
N SER A 96 -26.89 -8.81 -18.93
CA SER A 96 -26.56 -7.47 -19.43
C SER A 96 -26.08 -7.45 -20.89
N ASP A 97 -25.77 -8.61 -21.47
CA ASP A 97 -25.53 -8.77 -22.91
C ASP A 97 -26.86 -8.81 -23.68
N GLN A 98 -27.62 -7.72 -23.60
CA GLN A 98 -28.86 -7.47 -24.34
C GLN A 98 -29.26 -5.99 -24.16
N SER A 99 -30.18 -5.49 -24.97
CA SER A 99 -30.56 -4.06 -24.94
C SER A 99 -31.16 -3.61 -23.61
N GLU A 100 -31.98 -4.46 -22.97
CA GLU A 100 -32.59 -4.19 -21.66
C GLU A 100 -32.10 -5.23 -20.64
N GLY A 101 -31.26 -4.81 -19.69
CA GLY A 101 -30.72 -5.74 -18.71
C GLY A 101 -31.76 -6.26 -17.71
N ILE A 102 -31.64 -7.53 -17.32
CA ILE A 102 -32.54 -8.17 -16.35
C ILE A 102 -31.78 -8.43 -15.07
N THR A 103 -32.19 -7.80 -13.97
CA THR A 103 -31.67 -8.16 -12.63
C THR A 103 -32.29 -9.47 -12.19
N PHE A 104 -31.47 -10.51 -12.02
CA PHE A 104 -31.95 -11.85 -11.65
C PHE A 104 -31.54 -12.29 -10.24
N LEU A 105 -30.62 -11.57 -9.60
CA LEU A 105 -30.24 -11.81 -8.21
C LEU A 105 -29.80 -10.50 -7.55
N SER A 106 -30.33 -10.21 -6.36
CA SER A 106 -29.73 -9.25 -5.42
C SER A 106 -29.23 -10.05 -4.23
N SER A 107 -27.93 -10.34 -4.20
CA SER A 107 -27.39 -11.24 -3.18
C SER A 107 -27.32 -10.55 -1.82
N THR A 108 -27.34 -11.37 -0.77
CA THR A 108 -26.98 -10.98 0.58
C THR A 108 -25.77 -11.79 1.02
N VAL A 109 -24.93 -11.20 1.87
CA VAL A 109 -23.72 -11.87 2.36
C VAL A 109 -23.72 -11.88 3.88
N PRO A 110 -23.21 -12.94 4.53
CA PRO A 110 -23.06 -12.96 5.98
C PRO A 110 -22.07 -11.90 6.44
N GLY A 111 -22.47 -11.11 7.43
CA GLY A 111 -21.62 -10.10 8.04
C GLY A 111 -21.28 -8.92 7.13
N ASP A 112 -20.33 -8.14 7.62
CA ASP A 112 -19.80 -6.97 6.95
C ASP A 112 -18.67 -7.39 6.00
N PHE A 113 -18.45 -6.61 4.95
CA PHE A 113 -17.22 -6.73 4.16
C PHE A 113 -16.73 -5.36 3.68
N TRP A 114 -15.42 -5.29 3.47
CA TRP A 114 -14.70 -4.06 3.18
C TRP A 114 -13.98 -4.15 1.84
N SER A 115 -13.67 -2.99 1.28
CA SER A 115 -12.60 -2.86 0.31
C SER A 115 -11.45 -2.06 0.89
N ILE A 116 -10.23 -2.49 0.59
CA ILE A 116 -8.99 -1.86 1.06
C ILE A 116 -7.98 -1.80 -0.08
N HIS A 117 -7.09 -0.80 -0.05
CA HIS A 117 -5.95 -0.80 -0.96
C HIS A 117 -4.95 -1.89 -0.54
N ARG A 118 -4.43 -2.65 -1.51
CA ARG A 118 -3.50 -3.76 -1.23
C ARG A 118 -2.25 -3.31 -0.48
N ALA A 119 -1.69 -2.16 -0.85
CA ALA A 119 -0.52 -1.59 -0.19
C ALA A 119 -0.78 -1.24 1.29
N ASP A 120 -1.98 -0.76 1.63
CA ASP A 120 -2.30 -0.40 3.03
C ASP A 120 -2.33 -1.63 3.93
N LEU A 121 -2.88 -2.75 3.44
CA LEU A 121 -2.84 -4.02 4.16
C LEU A 121 -1.41 -4.56 4.31
N GLN A 122 -0.60 -4.50 3.26
CA GLN A 122 0.79 -4.91 3.34
C GLN A 122 1.56 -4.09 4.39
N GLN A 123 1.37 -2.77 4.40
CA GLN A 123 2.00 -1.88 5.38
C GLN A 123 1.49 -2.12 6.80
N ALA A 124 0.19 -2.38 6.98
CA ALA A 124 -0.36 -2.73 8.29
C ALA A 124 0.28 -4.01 8.83
N LEU A 125 0.38 -5.06 8.01
CA LEU A 125 1.04 -6.30 8.40
C LEU A 125 2.53 -6.09 8.71
N LEU A 126 3.22 -5.32 7.88
CA LEU A 126 4.65 -5.01 8.07
C LEU A 126 4.89 -4.29 9.40
N ARG A 127 4.11 -3.25 9.72
CA ARG A 127 4.20 -2.52 11.00
C ARG A 127 3.97 -3.42 12.21
N ARG A 128 3.18 -4.48 12.05
CA ARG A 128 2.87 -5.44 13.13
C ARG A 128 3.86 -6.60 13.21
N SER A 129 4.58 -6.90 12.12
CA SER A 129 5.71 -7.83 12.17
C SER A 129 6.90 -7.16 12.86
N ASN A 130 7.40 -7.71 13.96
CA ASN A 130 8.56 -7.15 14.68
C ASN A 130 9.88 -7.61 14.03
N LYS A 131 9.94 -7.58 12.69
CA LYS A 131 10.97 -8.25 11.88
C LYS A 131 11.77 -7.32 10.99
N GLU A 132 11.82 -6.03 11.29
CA GLU A 132 12.67 -5.08 10.52
C GLU A 132 14.13 -5.56 10.44
N GLY A 133 14.66 -6.24 11.47
CA GLY A 133 16.01 -6.84 11.46
C GLY A 133 16.16 -8.20 10.78
N HIS A 134 15.08 -8.82 10.33
CA HIS A 134 15.07 -10.15 9.68
C HIS A 134 14.36 -10.16 8.32
N LEU A 135 14.03 -8.98 7.80
CA LEU A 135 13.52 -8.77 6.45
C LEU A 135 14.70 -8.43 5.51
N HIS A 136 14.94 -9.32 4.56
CA HIS A 136 16.04 -9.23 3.59
C HIS A 136 15.46 -8.84 2.23
N LEU A 137 15.55 -7.56 1.88
CA LEU A 137 15.17 -7.05 0.56
C LEU A 137 16.26 -7.37 -0.48
N CYS A 138 15.96 -7.17 -1.77
CA CYS A 138 16.88 -7.49 -2.89
C CYS A 138 17.37 -8.95 -2.89
N SER A 139 16.68 -9.85 -2.19
CA SER A 139 17.13 -11.21 -1.91
C SER A 139 16.30 -12.20 -2.72
N ARG A 140 16.57 -12.27 -4.03
CA ARG A 140 15.89 -13.21 -4.91
C ARG A 140 16.39 -14.63 -4.69
N VAL A 141 15.51 -15.50 -4.19
CA VAL A 141 15.76 -16.95 -4.13
C VAL A 141 15.58 -17.58 -5.51
N THR A 142 16.54 -18.40 -5.93
CA THR A 142 16.56 -19.09 -7.24
C THR A 142 16.39 -20.60 -7.12
N GLU A 143 16.69 -21.17 -5.95
CA GLU A 143 16.59 -22.61 -5.67
C GLU A 143 16.46 -22.88 -4.17
N CYS A 144 15.69 -23.89 -3.79
CA CYS A 144 15.69 -24.49 -2.46
C CYS A 144 15.89 -26.01 -2.54
N VAL A 145 16.85 -26.54 -1.78
CA VAL A 145 17.22 -27.96 -1.80
C VAL A 145 17.20 -28.53 -0.39
N GLU A 146 16.37 -29.54 -0.16
CA GLU A 146 16.34 -30.28 1.10
C GLU A 146 17.55 -31.24 1.19
N GLN A 147 18.34 -31.14 2.25
CA GLN A 147 19.53 -31.95 2.51
C GLN A 147 19.47 -32.51 3.94
N GLY A 148 18.85 -33.67 4.09
CA GLY A 148 18.68 -34.31 5.40
C GLY A 148 17.76 -33.52 6.32
N SER A 149 18.29 -32.94 7.39
CA SER A 149 17.51 -32.18 8.37
C SER A 149 17.43 -30.68 8.09
N ILE A 150 18.09 -30.19 7.03
CA ILE A 150 18.11 -28.78 6.65
C ILE A 150 17.65 -28.57 5.21
N VAL A 151 17.29 -27.34 4.88
CA VAL A 151 17.03 -26.86 3.53
C VAL A 151 18.02 -25.74 3.21
N VAL A 152 18.69 -25.87 2.08
CA VAL A 152 19.64 -24.89 1.56
C VAL A 152 18.92 -24.02 0.54
N ILE A 153 18.81 -22.72 0.78
CA ILE A 153 18.34 -21.74 -0.20
C ILE A 153 19.53 -21.12 -0.93
N LYS A 154 19.38 -20.92 -2.24
CA LYS A 154 20.35 -20.22 -3.09
C LYS A 154 19.75 -18.92 -3.62
N PHE A 155 20.57 -17.88 -3.65
CA PHE A 155 20.19 -16.55 -4.11
C PHE A 155 20.73 -16.25 -5.51
N GLU A 156 20.16 -15.24 -6.15
CA GLU A 156 20.57 -14.77 -7.49
C GLU A 156 22.03 -14.28 -7.54
N ASP A 157 22.55 -13.75 -6.44
CA ASP A 157 23.95 -13.33 -6.28
C ASP A 157 24.93 -14.49 -6.01
N GLY A 158 24.43 -15.73 -5.94
CA GLY A 158 25.20 -16.93 -5.65
C GLY A 158 25.39 -17.25 -4.17
N ALA A 159 24.91 -16.39 -3.26
CA ALA A 159 24.92 -16.68 -1.82
C ALA A 159 24.02 -17.87 -1.47
N THR A 160 24.26 -18.48 -0.31
CA THR A 160 23.44 -19.58 0.21
C THR A 160 23.15 -19.42 1.68
N ALA A 161 21.98 -19.89 2.13
CA ALA A 161 21.63 -19.92 3.55
C ALA A 161 20.90 -21.23 3.91
N ASN A 162 21.02 -21.65 5.18
CA ASN A 162 20.51 -22.94 5.68
C ASN A 162 19.40 -22.71 6.70
N PHE A 163 18.31 -23.48 6.59
CA PHE A 163 17.13 -23.40 7.45
C PHE A 163 16.60 -24.80 7.80
N ASP A 164 15.87 -24.92 8.90
CA ASP A 164 15.18 -26.15 9.27
C ASP A 164 13.87 -26.34 8.48
N LEU A 165 13.29 -25.22 8.00
CA LEU A 165 12.08 -25.15 7.17
C LEU A 165 12.14 -23.95 6.21
N VAL A 166 11.70 -24.16 4.97
CA VAL A 166 11.47 -23.10 3.99
C VAL A 166 9.99 -23.02 3.61
N ILE A 167 9.42 -21.82 3.62
CA ILE A 167 8.02 -21.56 3.32
C ILE A 167 7.95 -20.65 2.09
N GLY A 168 7.39 -21.16 1.00
CA GLY A 168 7.11 -20.42 -0.22
C GLY A 168 5.86 -19.56 -0.07
N ALA A 169 6.07 -18.25 -0.01
CA ALA A 169 5.05 -17.21 -0.10
C ALA A 169 5.32 -16.29 -1.33
N ASP A 170 6.05 -16.83 -2.31
CA ASP A 170 6.63 -16.16 -3.48
C ASP A 170 5.68 -16.11 -4.69
N GLY A 171 4.39 -16.29 -4.43
CA GLY A 171 3.29 -16.00 -5.33
C GLY A 171 3.13 -16.98 -6.49
N LEU A 172 2.37 -16.55 -7.49
CA LEU A 172 1.96 -17.38 -8.63
C LEU A 172 3.13 -18.03 -9.37
N LYS A 173 4.31 -17.40 -9.44
CA LYS A 173 5.49 -17.92 -10.15
C LYS A 173 6.50 -18.56 -9.18
N SER A 174 6.00 -19.19 -8.13
CA SER A 174 6.79 -19.73 -7.02
C SER A 174 7.92 -20.66 -7.47
N VAL A 175 9.14 -20.31 -7.07
CA VAL A 175 10.36 -21.12 -7.18
C VAL A 175 10.31 -22.24 -6.15
N VAL A 176 9.78 -21.96 -4.95
CA VAL A 176 9.65 -22.97 -3.89
C VAL A 176 8.68 -24.08 -4.31
N ARG A 177 7.56 -23.74 -4.99
CA ARG A 177 6.64 -24.74 -5.55
C ARG A 177 7.33 -25.60 -6.59
N ARG A 178 8.09 -25.00 -7.50
CA ARG A 178 8.87 -25.75 -8.51
C ARG A 178 9.74 -26.81 -7.85
N ASP A 179 10.49 -26.42 -6.83
CA ASP A 179 11.46 -27.32 -6.18
C ASP A 179 10.79 -28.38 -5.32
N LEU A 180 9.73 -28.02 -4.58
CA LEU A 180 8.90 -28.99 -3.85
C LEU A 180 8.37 -30.08 -4.79
N LEU A 181 7.70 -29.69 -5.88
CA LEU A 181 7.09 -30.63 -6.80
C LEU A 181 8.14 -31.47 -7.55
N THR A 182 9.23 -30.85 -8.01
CA THR A 182 10.30 -31.57 -8.72
C THR A 182 10.96 -32.63 -7.82
N ALA A 183 11.20 -32.30 -6.55
CA ALA A 183 11.93 -33.19 -5.65
C ALA A 183 11.05 -34.24 -4.96
N LYS A 184 9.78 -33.92 -4.67
CA LYS A 184 8.95 -34.74 -3.78
C LYS A 184 7.67 -35.27 -4.44
N VAL A 185 7.21 -34.64 -5.53
CA VAL A 185 5.95 -35.01 -6.21
C VAL A 185 6.14 -34.96 -7.73
N PRO A 186 7.06 -35.76 -8.31
CA PRO A 186 7.46 -35.63 -9.71
C PRO A 186 6.30 -35.86 -10.70
N ASP A 187 5.29 -36.63 -10.29
CA ASP A 187 4.07 -36.86 -11.08
C ASP A 187 3.20 -35.60 -11.25
N GLU A 188 3.49 -34.52 -10.52
CA GLU A 188 2.82 -33.21 -10.60
C GLU A 188 3.70 -32.13 -11.27
N ALA A 189 4.73 -32.51 -12.04
CA ALA A 189 5.61 -31.56 -12.73
C ALA A 189 4.84 -30.59 -13.66
N ASP A 190 3.69 -31.00 -14.20
CA ASP A 190 2.81 -30.15 -15.03
C ASP A 190 2.06 -29.07 -14.23
N ARG A 191 2.08 -29.12 -12.89
CA ARG A 191 1.45 -28.15 -11.98
C ARG A 191 2.39 -27.04 -11.52
N ILE A 192 3.67 -27.12 -11.90
CA ILE A 192 4.69 -26.11 -11.55
C ILE A 192 4.34 -24.75 -12.17
N ARG A 193 3.98 -24.75 -13.46
CA ARG A 193 3.79 -23.54 -14.24
C ARG A 193 2.36 -23.01 -14.09
N PRO A 194 2.18 -21.68 -13.99
CA PRO A 194 0.87 -21.06 -14.13
C PRO A 194 0.19 -21.45 -15.44
N ILE A 195 -1.12 -21.63 -15.39
CA ILE A 195 -1.97 -21.87 -16.55
C ILE A 195 -2.86 -20.66 -16.80
N TRP A 196 -3.16 -20.38 -18.07
CA TRP A 196 -4.15 -19.38 -18.41
C TRP A 196 -5.55 -19.89 -18.06
N SER A 197 -6.35 -19.05 -17.40
CA SER A 197 -7.74 -19.39 -17.05
C SER A 197 -8.70 -19.34 -18.25
N GLY A 198 -8.22 -18.97 -19.44
CA GLY A 198 -9.06 -18.59 -20.57
C GLY A 198 -9.55 -17.15 -20.52
N SER A 199 -9.29 -16.40 -19.43
CA SER A 199 -9.82 -15.04 -19.25
C SER A 199 -8.74 -13.97 -19.42
N VAL A 200 -9.15 -12.87 -20.05
CA VAL A 200 -8.44 -11.59 -20.07
C VAL A 200 -9.31 -10.58 -19.33
N VAL A 201 -8.69 -9.75 -18.50
CA VAL A 201 -9.37 -8.70 -17.75
C VAL A 201 -8.91 -7.33 -18.17
N TYR A 202 -9.84 -6.38 -18.17
CA TYR A 202 -9.52 -4.96 -18.32
C TYR A 202 -9.93 -4.24 -17.04
N ARG A 203 -9.02 -3.43 -16.51
CA ARG A 203 -9.21 -2.69 -15.26
C ARG A 203 -9.01 -1.21 -15.49
N PHE A 204 -9.95 -0.43 -14.98
CA PHE A 204 -9.90 1.03 -14.98
C PHE A 204 -10.75 1.57 -13.82
N LEU A 205 -10.51 2.85 -13.52
CA LEU A 205 -11.24 3.58 -12.50
C LEU A 205 -12.09 4.64 -13.18
N VAL A 206 -13.32 4.80 -12.72
CA VAL A 206 -14.23 5.85 -13.20
C VAL A 206 -14.54 6.79 -12.04
N PRO A 207 -14.20 8.09 -12.11
CA PRO A 207 -14.72 9.06 -11.15
C PRO A 207 -16.24 9.01 -11.14
N ILE A 208 -16.85 8.85 -9.96
CA ILE A 208 -18.31 8.73 -9.83
C ILE A 208 -18.99 10.01 -10.33
N GLN A 209 -18.38 11.18 -10.13
CA GLN A 209 -18.84 12.43 -10.72
C GLN A 209 -18.95 12.36 -12.25
N ALA A 210 -17.92 11.85 -12.94
CA ALA A 210 -17.93 11.75 -14.40
C ALA A 210 -19.04 10.81 -14.91
N LEU A 211 -19.29 9.71 -14.21
CA LEU A 211 -20.43 8.84 -14.51
C LEU A 211 -21.77 9.52 -14.22
N SER A 212 -21.85 10.30 -13.14
CA SER A 212 -23.08 10.99 -12.71
C SER A 212 -23.45 12.15 -13.64
N GLU A 213 -22.47 12.88 -14.18
CA GLU A 213 -22.70 13.93 -15.20
C GLU A 213 -23.31 13.35 -16.48
N LYS A 214 -22.96 12.10 -16.80
CA LYS A 214 -23.49 11.38 -17.96
C LYS A 214 -24.82 10.69 -17.68
N ALA A 215 -24.92 10.01 -16.55
CA ALA A 215 -26.05 9.20 -16.14
C ALA A 215 -26.30 9.39 -14.62
N PRO A 216 -27.04 10.44 -14.21
CA PRO A 216 -27.17 10.83 -12.80
C PRO A 216 -27.76 9.75 -11.89
N ASN A 217 -28.61 8.88 -12.45
CA ASN A 217 -29.28 7.80 -11.72
C ASN A 217 -28.63 6.43 -11.97
N HIS A 218 -27.39 6.40 -12.45
CA HIS A 218 -26.73 5.16 -12.81
C HIS A 218 -26.62 4.22 -11.59
N PRO A 219 -27.19 2.99 -11.65
CA PRO A 219 -27.28 2.13 -10.46
C PRO A 219 -25.92 1.71 -9.86
N ALA A 220 -24.86 1.64 -10.68
CA ALA A 220 -23.50 1.36 -10.21
C ALA A 220 -22.90 2.43 -9.28
N ILE A 221 -23.47 3.64 -9.25
CA ILE A 221 -23.02 4.71 -8.34
C ILE A 221 -23.21 4.29 -6.88
N THR A 222 -24.31 3.59 -6.59
CA THR A 222 -24.70 3.23 -5.22
C THR A 222 -24.64 1.73 -4.93
N ASN A 223 -24.57 0.89 -5.96
CA ASN A 223 -24.64 -0.57 -5.79
C ASN A 223 -23.46 -1.28 -6.46
N ALA A 224 -22.86 -2.21 -5.70
CA ALA A 224 -21.98 -3.21 -6.28
C ALA A 224 -22.77 -4.10 -7.25
N THR A 225 -22.32 -4.20 -8.49
CA THR A 225 -23.07 -4.84 -9.58
C THR A 225 -22.16 -5.75 -10.41
N MET A 226 -22.69 -6.92 -10.75
CA MET A 226 -22.14 -7.93 -11.65
C MET A 226 -23.00 -7.94 -12.92
N TYR A 227 -22.47 -7.41 -14.01
CA TYR A 227 -23.11 -7.45 -15.33
C TYR A 227 -22.65 -8.73 -16.04
N CYS A 228 -23.53 -9.71 -16.11
CA CYS A 228 -23.31 -11.05 -16.65
C CYS A 228 -23.73 -11.13 -18.12
N GLY A 229 -22.95 -11.85 -18.93
CA GLY A 229 -23.29 -12.18 -20.30
C GLY A 229 -22.51 -13.41 -20.77
N LYS A 230 -22.83 -13.93 -21.95
CA LYS A 230 -22.12 -15.11 -22.46
C LYS A 230 -20.64 -14.78 -22.68
N ASN A 231 -19.75 -15.57 -22.08
CA ASN A 231 -18.28 -15.46 -22.16
C ASN A 231 -17.67 -14.15 -21.61
N LYS A 232 -18.47 -13.28 -21.00
CA LYS A 232 -18.02 -11.96 -20.56
C LYS A 232 -18.78 -11.54 -19.33
N HIS A 233 -18.12 -10.81 -18.44
CA HIS A 233 -18.82 -10.14 -17.34
C HIS A 233 -18.08 -8.88 -16.90
N ILE A 234 -18.79 -7.99 -16.21
CA ILE A 234 -18.21 -6.79 -15.62
C ILE A 234 -18.58 -6.75 -14.13
N VAL A 235 -17.60 -6.52 -13.28
CA VAL A 235 -17.82 -6.22 -11.87
C VAL A 235 -17.52 -4.76 -11.61
N THR A 236 -18.47 -4.09 -10.96
CA THR A 236 -18.34 -2.68 -10.55
C THR A 236 -18.65 -2.52 -9.07
N TYR A 237 -17.85 -1.76 -8.35
CA TYR A 237 -18.17 -1.37 -6.97
C TYR A 237 -17.52 -0.03 -6.62
N PRO A 238 -18.21 0.82 -5.84
CA PRO A 238 -17.65 2.08 -5.37
C PRO A 238 -16.51 1.83 -4.39
N ILE A 239 -15.45 2.62 -4.50
CA ILE A 239 -14.29 2.70 -3.61
C ILE A 239 -14.03 4.17 -3.24
N SER A 240 -13.04 4.43 -2.40
CA SER A 240 -12.68 5.80 -1.99
C SER A 240 -13.91 6.58 -1.48
N MET A 241 -14.62 6.01 -0.50
CA MET A 241 -15.84 6.59 0.08
C MET A 241 -16.93 6.94 -0.94
N GLY A 242 -17.01 6.19 -2.04
CA GLY A 242 -18.02 6.41 -3.08
C GLY A 242 -17.66 7.47 -4.11
N GLN A 243 -16.40 7.91 -4.16
CA GLN A 243 -15.93 8.90 -5.14
C GLN A 243 -15.40 8.26 -6.43
N ILE A 244 -14.97 7.00 -6.39
CA ILE A 244 -14.42 6.29 -7.54
C ILE A 244 -15.15 4.96 -7.70
N LEU A 245 -15.58 4.65 -8.92
CA LEU A 245 -16.07 3.33 -9.30
C LEU A 245 -14.90 2.49 -9.79
N ASN A 246 -14.63 1.38 -9.09
CA ASN A 246 -13.71 0.37 -9.59
C ASN A 246 -14.43 -0.51 -10.62
N VAL A 247 -13.86 -0.64 -11.82
CA VAL A 247 -14.43 -1.44 -12.91
C VAL A 247 -13.44 -2.51 -13.35
N VAL A 248 -13.88 -3.76 -13.34
CA VAL A 248 -13.13 -4.89 -13.89
C VAL A 248 -14.01 -5.62 -14.89
N THR A 249 -13.59 -5.63 -16.14
CA THR A 249 -14.25 -6.37 -17.21
C THR A 249 -13.49 -7.66 -17.46
N PHE A 250 -14.22 -8.72 -17.79
CA PHE A 250 -13.69 -10.04 -18.11
C PHE A 250 -14.18 -10.43 -19.50
N VAL A 251 -13.25 -10.93 -20.29
CA VAL A 251 -13.51 -11.55 -21.59
C VAL A 251 -12.83 -12.91 -21.57
N SER A 252 -13.63 -13.96 -21.73
CA SER A 252 -13.20 -15.34 -21.53
C SER A 252 -13.39 -16.17 -22.78
N GLU A 253 -12.42 -17.05 -23.02
CA GLU A 253 -12.40 -18.11 -24.03
C GLU A 253 -12.24 -19.44 -23.29
N PRO A 254 -13.34 -20.01 -22.74
CA PRO A 254 -13.28 -21.21 -21.88
C PRO A 254 -12.57 -22.39 -22.54
N GLU A 255 -12.68 -22.53 -23.86
CA GLU A 255 -12.04 -23.58 -24.66
C GLU A 255 -10.51 -23.46 -24.73
N GLN A 256 -9.95 -22.31 -24.37
CA GLN A 256 -8.51 -22.08 -24.32
C GLN A 256 -7.92 -22.27 -22.92
N GLU A 257 -8.74 -22.53 -21.90
CA GLU A 257 -8.25 -22.74 -20.54
C GLU A 257 -7.19 -23.85 -20.49
N GLY A 258 -6.14 -23.62 -19.70
CA GLY A 258 -5.04 -24.56 -19.53
C GLY A 258 -3.95 -24.45 -20.60
N ARG A 259 -4.18 -23.70 -21.68
CA ARG A 259 -3.18 -23.47 -22.73
C ARG A 259 -2.25 -22.30 -22.38
N PRO A 260 -1.04 -22.24 -22.97
CA PRO A 260 -0.23 -21.04 -22.90
C PRO A 260 -0.94 -19.86 -23.57
N PHE A 261 -0.87 -18.67 -22.96
CA PHE A 261 -1.40 -17.45 -23.58
C PHE A 261 -0.44 -16.97 -24.71
N PRO A 262 -0.94 -16.63 -25.91
CA PRO A 262 -0.11 -16.33 -27.07
C PRO A 262 0.49 -14.90 -27.13
N GLY A 263 0.12 -14.00 -26.20
CA GLY A 263 0.53 -12.58 -26.20
C GLY A 263 1.20 -12.10 -24.91
N GLU A 264 1.32 -10.78 -24.74
CA GLU A 264 1.87 -10.20 -23.51
C GLU A 264 0.87 -10.29 -22.35
N VAL A 265 1.39 -10.46 -21.14
CA VAL A 265 0.55 -10.65 -19.94
C VAL A 265 -0.12 -9.34 -19.50
N VAL A 266 0.45 -8.19 -19.88
CA VAL A 266 -0.06 -6.85 -19.55
C VAL A 266 0.12 -5.94 -20.75
N GLU A 267 -0.97 -5.30 -21.19
CA GLU A 267 -0.97 -4.35 -22.31
C GLU A 267 -1.81 -3.13 -21.95
N VAL A 268 -1.49 -1.98 -22.56
CA VAL A 268 -2.38 -0.81 -22.53
C VAL A 268 -3.50 -1.05 -23.52
N SER A 269 -4.75 -0.95 -23.06
CA SER A 269 -5.94 -1.05 -23.91
C SER A 269 -6.47 0.34 -24.23
N SER A 270 -7.18 0.44 -25.35
CA SER A 270 -7.99 1.63 -25.63
C SER A 270 -9.42 1.47 -25.07
N ARG A 271 -10.09 2.60 -24.86
CA ARG A 271 -11.53 2.62 -24.58
C ARG A 271 -12.35 2.06 -25.75
N ASP A 272 -11.93 2.33 -26.98
CA ASP A 272 -12.65 1.90 -28.18
C ASP A 272 -12.64 0.37 -28.34
N GLU A 273 -11.52 -0.26 -27.96
CA GLU A 273 -11.43 -1.73 -27.86
C GLU A 273 -12.46 -2.27 -26.86
N LEU A 274 -12.55 -1.71 -25.66
CA LEU A 274 -13.56 -2.10 -24.67
C LEU A 274 -14.98 -1.96 -25.21
N LEU A 275 -15.33 -0.81 -25.79
CA LEU A 275 -16.66 -0.60 -26.37
C LEU A 275 -16.98 -1.60 -27.48
N SER A 276 -15.98 -1.99 -28.28
CA SER A 276 -16.16 -3.00 -29.32
C SER A 276 -16.44 -4.40 -28.74
N LEU A 277 -15.79 -4.75 -27.64
CA LEU A 277 -15.96 -6.05 -26.97
C LEU A 277 -17.35 -6.19 -26.35
N PHE A 278 -17.96 -5.11 -25.87
CA PHE A 278 -19.27 -5.10 -25.21
C PHE A 278 -20.39 -4.59 -26.12
N LYS A 279 -20.22 -4.70 -27.45
CA LYS A 279 -21.27 -4.33 -28.41
C LYS A 279 -22.55 -5.15 -28.20
N GLY A 280 -23.69 -4.46 -28.11
CA GLY A 280 -25.01 -5.07 -27.93
C GLY A 280 -25.42 -5.27 -26.47
N TRP A 281 -24.58 -4.83 -25.52
CA TRP A 281 -24.90 -4.79 -24.10
C TRP A 281 -25.77 -3.58 -23.75
N GLU A 282 -26.41 -3.63 -22.58
CA GLU A 282 -27.32 -2.60 -22.11
C GLU A 282 -26.62 -1.24 -21.89
N ASN A 283 -27.42 -0.17 -21.89
CA ASN A 283 -26.91 1.21 -21.76
C ASN A 283 -26.10 1.44 -20.47
N GLU A 284 -26.49 0.82 -19.35
CA GLU A 284 -25.72 0.95 -18.08
C GLU A 284 -24.24 0.54 -18.29
N VAL A 285 -24.00 -0.55 -19.03
CA VAL A 285 -22.64 -1.01 -19.31
C VAL A 285 -21.91 -0.06 -20.24
N VAL A 286 -22.58 0.39 -21.31
CA VAL A 286 -21.98 1.33 -22.27
C VAL A 286 -21.59 2.64 -21.59
N GLU A 287 -22.47 3.20 -20.76
CA GLU A 287 -22.23 4.45 -20.02
C GLU A 287 -20.99 4.35 -19.12
N ILE A 288 -20.79 3.22 -18.41
CA ILE A 288 -19.58 2.96 -17.62
C ILE A 288 -18.33 2.88 -18.51
N LEU A 289 -18.38 2.11 -19.59
CA LEU A 289 -17.23 1.87 -20.47
C LEU A 289 -16.78 3.15 -21.18
N GLU A 290 -17.70 4.06 -21.52
CA GLU A 290 -17.39 5.33 -22.16
C GLU A 290 -16.60 6.28 -21.24
N CYS A 291 -16.70 6.10 -19.92
CA CYS A 291 -15.91 6.80 -18.90
C CYS A 291 -14.54 6.14 -18.64
N ALA A 292 -14.20 5.04 -19.33
CA ALA A 292 -12.92 4.37 -19.13
C ALA A 292 -11.75 5.28 -19.52
N ASN A 293 -10.86 5.54 -18.56
CA ASN A 293 -9.60 6.24 -18.79
C ASN A 293 -8.43 5.26 -18.61
N GLU A 294 -7.57 5.18 -19.62
CA GLU A 294 -6.35 4.33 -19.64
C GLU A 294 -6.55 2.90 -19.10
N PRO A 295 -7.47 2.10 -19.68
CA PRO A 295 -7.70 0.75 -19.20
C PRO A 295 -6.47 -0.13 -19.36
N SER A 296 -6.12 -0.84 -18.29
CA SER A 296 -5.06 -1.84 -18.31
C SER A 296 -5.65 -3.22 -18.65
N ARG A 297 -5.08 -3.90 -19.63
CA ARG A 297 -5.44 -5.26 -20.02
C ARG A 297 -4.47 -6.25 -19.39
N ARG A 298 -4.98 -7.30 -18.75
CA ARG A 298 -4.18 -8.33 -18.07
C ARG A 298 -4.74 -9.73 -18.29
N VAL A 299 -3.85 -10.71 -18.40
CA VAL A 299 -4.23 -12.13 -18.46
C VAL A 299 -4.44 -12.66 -17.05
N ILE A 300 -5.48 -13.48 -16.85
CA ILE A 300 -5.68 -14.20 -15.58
C ILE A 300 -4.96 -15.53 -15.65
N LEU A 301 -3.93 -15.65 -14.83
CA LEU A 301 -3.18 -16.89 -14.64
C LEU A 301 -3.55 -17.51 -13.29
N THR A 302 -3.66 -18.83 -13.25
CA THR A 302 -4.03 -19.63 -12.07
C THR A 302 -3.08 -20.82 -11.93
N SER A 303 -3.10 -21.52 -10.79
CA SER A 303 -2.43 -22.81 -10.63
C SER A 303 -3.42 -23.97 -10.75
N LYS A 304 -2.91 -25.17 -11.01
CA LYS A 304 -3.66 -26.42 -10.81
C LYS A 304 -3.70 -26.77 -9.32
N PRO A 305 -4.76 -27.41 -8.80
CA PRO A 305 -4.79 -27.93 -7.44
C PRO A 305 -3.58 -28.82 -7.13
N LEU A 306 -2.98 -28.67 -5.95
CA LEU A 306 -1.81 -29.47 -5.53
C LEU A 306 -2.25 -30.60 -4.59
N SER A 307 -1.57 -31.75 -4.61
CA SER A 307 -1.85 -32.84 -3.65
C SER A 307 -1.32 -32.57 -2.25
N ALA A 308 -0.31 -31.71 -2.12
CA ALA A 308 0.27 -31.30 -0.85
C ALA A 308 0.72 -29.83 -0.89
N TYR A 309 0.51 -29.12 0.21
CA TYR A 309 1.08 -27.77 0.41
C TYR A 309 2.37 -27.81 1.20
N GLY A 310 2.65 -28.89 1.94
CA GLY A 310 3.93 -29.11 2.60
C GLY A 310 4.43 -30.55 2.44
N CYS A 311 5.73 -30.73 2.24
CA CYS A 311 6.37 -32.04 2.21
C CYS A 311 7.80 -31.92 2.71
N GLY A 312 8.23 -32.88 3.54
CA GLY A 312 9.55 -32.83 4.17
C GLY A 312 9.71 -31.57 5.00
N ARG A 313 10.61 -30.68 4.57
CA ARG A 313 10.93 -29.41 5.24
C ARG A 313 10.62 -28.19 4.38
N VAL A 314 9.70 -28.33 3.43
CA VAL A 314 9.25 -27.24 2.56
C VAL A 314 7.72 -27.14 2.62
N ALA A 315 7.20 -25.92 2.72
CA ALA A 315 5.77 -25.63 2.68
C ALA A 315 5.45 -24.48 1.72
N LEU A 316 4.21 -24.37 1.28
CA LEU A 316 3.67 -23.35 0.40
C LEU A 316 2.43 -22.71 1.04
N ILE A 317 2.29 -21.40 0.89
CA ILE A 317 1.11 -20.64 1.33
C ILE A 317 0.64 -19.66 0.24
N GLY A 318 -0.65 -19.30 0.26
CA GLY A 318 -1.22 -18.32 -0.66
C GLY A 318 -1.05 -18.72 -2.14
N ASP A 319 -0.79 -17.75 -3.01
CA ASP A 319 -0.67 -17.96 -4.46
C ASP A 319 0.46 -18.95 -4.86
N ALA A 320 1.44 -19.19 -3.98
CA ALA A 320 2.43 -20.23 -4.21
C ALA A 320 1.80 -21.64 -4.15
N ALA A 321 0.75 -21.83 -3.34
CA ALA A 321 0.03 -23.09 -3.18
C ALA A 321 -1.22 -23.18 -4.06
N HIS A 322 -2.02 -22.11 -4.14
CA HIS A 322 -3.37 -22.15 -4.70
C HIS A 322 -3.80 -20.84 -5.39
N ALA A 323 -2.91 -20.26 -6.19
CA ALA A 323 -3.29 -19.11 -7.03
C ALA A 323 -4.54 -19.44 -7.85
N MET A 324 -5.56 -18.59 -7.72
CA MET A 324 -6.91 -18.85 -8.20
C MET A 324 -7.43 -17.69 -9.03
N THR A 325 -8.51 -17.94 -9.78
CA THR A 325 -9.23 -16.86 -10.45
C THR A 325 -9.88 -15.91 -9.42
N PRO A 326 -10.13 -14.63 -9.73
CA PRO A 326 -10.52 -13.63 -8.74
C PRO A 326 -12.03 -13.57 -8.41
N HIS A 327 -12.85 -14.50 -8.91
CA HIS A 327 -14.32 -14.40 -8.90
C HIS A 327 -14.96 -14.49 -7.50
N LEU A 328 -14.26 -15.08 -6.53
CA LEU A 328 -14.64 -15.06 -5.10
C LEU A 328 -14.02 -13.91 -4.31
N GLY A 329 -13.06 -13.17 -4.89
CA GLY A 329 -12.37 -12.07 -4.19
C GLY A 329 -11.64 -12.47 -2.92
N THR A 330 -11.25 -13.74 -2.76
CA THR A 330 -10.79 -14.30 -1.46
C THR A 330 -9.33 -14.76 -1.42
N GLY A 331 -8.56 -14.62 -2.51
CA GLY A 331 -7.19 -15.15 -2.58
C GLY A 331 -6.27 -14.62 -1.47
N ALA A 332 -6.36 -13.32 -1.17
CA ALA A 332 -5.63 -12.74 -0.04
C ALA A 332 -6.09 -13.31 1.32
N GLY A 333 -7.40 -13.46 1.52
CA GLY A 333 -7.96 -14.06 2.73
C GLY A 333 -7.49 -15.51 2.95
N GLU A 334 -7.49 -16.33 1.90
CA GLU A 334 -7.00 -17.72 1.97
C GLU A 334 -5.49 -17.79 2.27
N ALA A 335 -4.69 -16.89 1.70
CA ALA A 335 -3.27 -16.78 2.04
C ALA A 335 -3.05 -16.42 3.51
N MET A 336 -3.92 -15.59 4.08
CA MET A 336 -3.88 -15.24 5.50
C MET A 336 -4.34 -16.40 6.40
N GLU A 337 -5.38 -17.13 6.01
CA GLU A 337 -5.83 -18.32 6.74
C GLU A 337 -4.75 -19.41 6.76
N ASP A 338 -4.04 -19.61 5.64
CA ASP A 338 -2.88 -20.50 5.57
C ASP A 338 -1.81 -20.09 6.57
N ALA A 339 -1.41 -18.82 6.52
CA ALA A 339 -0.36 -18.26 7.33
C ALA A 339 -0.65 -18.41 8.83
N VAL A 340 -1.86 -18.05 9.26
CA VAL A 340 -2.28 -18.11 10.66
C VAL A 340 -2.41 -19.56 11.15
N SER A 341 -2.91 -20.47 10.29
CA SER A 341 -3.00 -21.89 10.60
C SER A 341 -1.61 -22.54 10.72
N LEU A 342 -0.71 -22.23 9.78
CA LEU A 342 0.66 -22.73 9.77
C LEU A 342 1.45 -22.19 10.96
N ALA A 343 1.32 -20.90 11.30
CA ALA A 343 1.93 -20.31 12.49
C ALA A 343 1.52 -21.07 13.77
N SER A 344 0.22 -21.31 13.95
CA SER A 344 -0.30 -22.03 15.10
C SER A 344 0.24 -23.46 15.19
N LEU A 345 0.29 -24.17 14.07
CA LEU A 345 0.82 -25.54 13.99
C LEU A 345 2.34 -25.59 14.23
N LEU A 346 3.10 -24.63 13.70
CA LEU A 346 4.55 -24.54 13.89
C LEU A 346 4.90 -24.24 15.34
N VAL A 347 4.34 -23.17 15.91
CA VAL A 347 4.64 -22.76 17.29
C VAL A 347 4.23 -23.85 18.28
N GLY A 348 3.01 -24.38 18.15
CA GLY A 348 2.52 -25.46 19.01
C GLY A 348 3.31 -26.75 18.83
N GLY A 349 3.59 -27.15 17.58
CA GLY A 349 4.30 -28.39 17.27
C GLY A 349 5.75 -28.38 17.71
N ILE A 350 6.48 -27.29 17.48
CA ILE A 350 7.88 -27.13 17.89
C ILE A 350 8.00 -27.10 19.41
N ARG A 351 7.12 -26.35 20.10
CA ARG A 351 7.04 -26.34 21.57
C ARG A 351 6.82 -27.75 22.13
N ASP A 352 5.96 -28.53 21.48
CA ASP A 352 5.64 -29.90 21.90
C ASP A 352 6.69 -30.94 21.44
N GLY A 353 7.79 -30.50 20.81
CA GLY A 353 8.90 -31.36 20.39
C GLY A 353 8.61 -32.22 19.15
N ARG A 354 7.64 -31.84 18.31
CA ARG A 354 7.32 -32.54 17.06
C ARG A 354 8.31 -32.17 15.97
N ASP A 355 8.60 -33.13 15.08
CA ASP A 355 9.42 -32.84 13.90
C ASP A 355 8.60 -32.10 12.83
N ILE A 356 9.26 -31.25 12.06
CA ILE A 356 8.65 -30.38 11.03
C ILE A 356 7.78 -31.16 10.04
N PRO A 357 8.20 -32.32 9.48
CA PRO A 357 7.36 -33.09 8.57
C PRO A 357 6.01 -33.52 9.18
N GLN A 358 5.96 -33.81 10.49
CA GLN A 358 4.72 -34.18 11.18
C GLN A 358 3.78 -32.97 11.32
N ILE A 359 4.35 -31.78 11.54
CA ILE A 359 3.60 -30.52 11.59
C ILE A 359 3.02 -30.21 10.20
N LEU A 360 3.81 -30.38 9.14
CA LEU A 360 3.36 -30.15 7.76
C LEU A 360 2.30 -31.15 7.30
N GLU A 361 2.31 -32.39 7.81
CA GLU A 361 1.22 -33.34 7.55
C GLU A 361 -0.12 -32.85 8.13
N ALA A 362 -0.11 -32.29 9.34
CA ALA A 362 -1.29 -31.67 9.92
C ALA A 362 -1.75 -30.44 9.13
N TYR A 363 -0.80 -29.63 8.66
CA TYR A 363 -1.09 -28.47 7.80
C TYR A 363 -1.76 -28.89 6.48
N ASN A 364 -1.26 -29.93 5.82
CA ASN A 364 -1.89 -30.49 4.61
C ASN A 364 -3.33 -30.92 4.87
N LYS A 365 -3.57 -31.71 5.94
CA LYS A 365 -4.93 -32.19 6.27
C LYS A 365 -5.92 -31.05 6.53
N LEU A 366 -5.43 -29.91 7.00
CA LEU A 366 -6.25 -28.75 7.35
C LEU A 366 -6.51 -27.82 6.16
N ARG A 367 -5.45 -27.44 5.44
CA ARG A 367 -5.47 -26.33 4.50
C ARG A 367 -5.51 -26.74 3.03
N GLN A 368 -4.90 -27.87 2.66
CA GLN A 368 -4.90 -28.32 1.27
C GLN A 368 -6.31 -28.58 0.71
N PRO A 369 -7.22 -29.30 1.42
CA PRO A 369 -8.57 -29.53 0.92
C PRO A 369 -9.37 -28.22 0.77
N LYS A 370 -9.20 -27.30 1.73
CA LYS A 370 -9.87 -26.02 1.74
C LYS A 370 -9.39 -25.10 0.62
N GLY A 371 -8.07 -24.92 0.48
CA GLY A 371 -7.52 -24.06 -0.57
C GLY A 371 -7.85 -24.58 -1.98
N ASN A 372 -7.76 -25.89 -2.21
CA ASN A 372 -8.18 -26.48 -3.49
C ASN A 372 -9.67 -26.31 -3.75
N PHE A 373 -10.51 -26.51 -2.74
CA PHE A 373 -11.95 -26.26 -2.85
C PHE A 373 -12.26 -24.81 -3.24
N VAL A 374 -11.59 -23.83 -2.63
CA VAL A 374 -11.81 -22.42 -2.91
C VAL A 374 -11.29 -22.04 -4.30
N LEU A 375 -10.15 -22.59 -4.72
CA LEU A 375 -9.61 -22.45 -6.09
C LEU A 375 -10.64 -22.93 -7.13
N ASP A 376 -11.15 -24.16 -6.99
CA ASP A 376 -12.13 -24.75 -7.90
C ASP A 376 -13.47 -24.02 -7.88
N THR A 377 -13.90 -23.58 -6.68
CA THR A 377 -15.14 -22.81 -6.52
C THR A 377 -15.02 -21.45 -7.19
N SER A 378 -13.86 -20.78 -7.10
CA SER A 378 -13.63 -19.48 -7.74
C SER A 378 -13.72 -19.60 -9.26
N ARG A 379 -13.09 -20.62 -9.84
CA ARG A 379 -13.24 -20.95 -11.26
C ARG A 379 -14.71 -21.19 -11.64
N SER A 380 -15.42 -22.00 -10.84
CA SER A 380 -16.83 -22.33 -11.11
C SER A 380 -17.76 -21.12 -11.04
N GLN A 381 -17.50 -20.17 -10.14
CA GLN A 381 -18.25 -18.91 -10.09
C GLN A 381 -18.04 -18.06 -11.34
N GLY A 382 -16.83 -18.02 -11.89
CA GLY A 382 -16.57 -17.34 -13.17
C GLY A 382 -17.42 -17.88 -14.30
N PHE A 383 -17.49 -19.21 -14.44
CA PHE A 383 -18.39 -19.83 -15.41
C PHE A 383 -19.86 -19.49 -15.20
N ARG A 384 -20.32 -19.33 -13.96
CA ARG A 384 -21.69 -18.86 -13.68
C ARG A 384 -21.91 -17.41 -14.10
N PHE A 385 -20.96 -16.53 -13.79
CA PHE A 385 -21.08 -15.11 -14.13
C PHE A 385 -21.06 -14.86 -15.65
N GLU A 386 -20.44 -15.77 -16.40
CA GLU A 386 -20.26 -15.69 -17.85
C GLU A 386 -21.19 -16.63 -18.64
N LEU A 387 -22.20 -17.21 -17.98
CA LEU A 387 -23.19 -18.11 -18.61
C LEU A 387 -22.53 -19.28 -19.36
N ASN A 388 -21.51 -19.88 -18.73
CA ASN A 388 -20.70 -20.99 -19.22
C ASN A 388 -20.91 -22.28 -18.42
N THR A 389 -22.06 -22.42 -17.77
CA THR A 389 -22.48 -23.69 -17.17
C THR A 389 -23.17 -24.57 -18.23
N ALA A 390 -23.35 -25.86 -17.91
CA ALA A 390 -24.03 -26.81 -18.81
C ALA A 390 -25.46 -26.36 -19.19
N GLU A 391 -26.15 -25.61 -18.31
CA GLU A 391 -27.46 -25.05 -18.60
C GLU A 391 -27.42 -24.00 -19.73
N PHE A 392 -26.26 -23.42 -20.05
CA PHE A 392 -26.06 -22.35 -21.04
C PHE A 392 -25.09 -22.71 -22.17
N GLU A 393 -24.86 -23.99 -22.42
CA GLU A 393 -23.95 -24.45 -23.49
C GLU A 393 -24.48 -24.08 -24.89
N ASP A 394 -25.81 -24.09 -25.06
CA ASP A 394 -26.51 -23.74 -26.30
C ASP A 394 -26.58 -22.22 -26.56
N LEU A 395 -26.39 -21.41 -25.51
CA LEU A 395 -26.61 -19.98 -25.54
C LEU A 395 -25.56 -19.25 -26.38
N GLN A 396 -26.00 -18.45 -27.34
CA GLN A 396 -25.12 -17.55 -28.10
C GLN A 396 -24.96 -16.19 -27.42
N ALA A 397 -23.89 -15.48 -27.76
CA ALA A 397 -23.67 -14.12 -27.25
C ALA A 397 -24.81 -13.18 -27.66
N ASN A 398 -25.25 -12.34 -26.72
CA ASN A 398 -26.36 -11.40 -26.87
C ASN A 398 -27.75 -12.04 -27.05
N GLU A 399 -27.88 -13.36 -26.83
CA GLU A 399 -29.15 -14.06 -26.89
C GLU A 399 -29.97 -13.85 -25.59
N ALA A 400 -31.28 -13.72 -25.74
CA ALA A 400 -32.19 -13.58 -24.60
C ALA A 400 -32.29 -14.90 -23.82
N VAL A 401 -32.40 -14.79 -22.49
CA VAL A 401 -32.51 -15.94 -21.59
C VAL A 401 -33.83 -15.86 -20.84
N ASN A 402 -34.54 -16.99 -20.74
CA ASN A 402 -35.79 -17.04 -19.99
C ASN A 402 -35.58 -16.92 -18.47
N GLU A 403 -36.61 -16.47 -17.75
CA GLU A 403 -36.53 -16.23 -16.31
C GLU A 403 -36.25 -17.50 -15.49
N SER A 404 -36.73 -18.67 -15.95
CA SER A 404 -36.49 -19.93 -15.22
C SER A 404 -35.01 -20.31 -15.17
N ARG A 405 -34.27 -20.17 -16.29
CA ARG A 405 -32.83 -20.44 -16.35
C ARG A 405 -32.06 -19.45 -15.48
N LEU A 406 -32.43 -18.17 -15.52
CA LEU A 406 -31.81 -17.14 -14.67
C LEU A 406 -32.09 -17.37 -13.17
N SER A 407 -33.26 -17.88 -12.82
CA SER A 407 -33.61 -18.23 -11.43
C SER A 407 -32.79 -19.41 -10.91
N ASN A 408 -32.55 -20.42 -11.76
CA ASN A 408 -31.66 -21.54 -11.40
C ASN A 408 -30.22 -21.05 -11.20
N LEU A 409 -29.71 -20.24 -12.13
CA LEU A 409 -28.40 -19.62 -12.02
C LEU A 409 -28.26 -18.79 -10.73
N ALA A 410 -29.28 -18.02 -10.35
CA ALA A 410 -29.29 -17.26 -9.10
C ALA A 410 -29.08 -18.15 -7.86
N LYS A 411 -29.75 -19.33 -7.83
CA LYS A 411 -29.60 -20.29 -6.73
C LYS A 411 -28.19 -20.87 -6.69
N GLU A 412 -27.62 -21.21 -7.84
CA GLU A 412 -26.25 -21.72 -7.93
C GLU A 412 -25.22 -20.68 -7.48
N ILE A 413 -25.36 -19.43 -7.94
CA ILE A 413 -24.47 -18.33 -7.54
C ILE A 413 -24.52 -18.14 -6.02
N ASN A 414 -25.71 -18.09 -5.42
CA ASN A 414 -25.86 -17.97 -3.96
C ASN A 414 -25.28 -19.18 -3.21
N GLY A 415 -25.51 -20.40 -3.72
CA GLY A 415 -24.97 -21.63 -3.12
C GLY A 415 -23.44 -21.65 -3.06
N GLY A 416 -22.78 -21.06 -4.07
CA GLY A 416 -21.32 -20.93 -4.14
C GLY A 416 -20.68 -20.11 -3.01
N TRP A 417 -21.47 -19.39 -2.21
CA TRP A 417 -21.02 -18.55 -1.10
C TRP A 417 -21.23 -19.18 0.29
N ALA A 418 -21.93 -20.32 0.39
CA ALA A 418 -22.31 -20.92 1.68
C ALA A 418 -21.11 -21.25 2.59
N TRP A 419 -19.97 -21.62 1.99
CA TRP A 419 -18.75 -21.99 2.71
C TRP A 419 -18.10 -20.83 3.46
N MET A 420 -18.40 -19.56 3.12
CA MET A 420 -17.81 -18.39 3.80
C MET A 420 -18.22 -18.30 5.28
N SER A 421 -19.28 -19.01 5.67
CA SER A 421 -19.72 -19.14 7.07
C SER A 421 -18.90 -20.15 7.89
N THR A 422 -18.07 -20.97 7.22
CA THR A 422 -17.24 -22.01 7.85
C THR A 422 -15.77 -21.60 7.89
N SER A 423 -15.41 -20.71 8.82
CA SER A 423 -14.01 -20.43 9.14
C SER A 423 -13.44 -21.54 10.02
N VAL A 424 -12.24 -22.02 9.69
CA VAL A 424 -11.59 -23.14 10.39
C VAL A 424 -10.80 -22.69 11.65
N ILE A 425 -10.83 -21.41 11.99
CA ILE A 425 -9.92 -20.83 12.98
C ILE A 425 -10.52 -20.85 14.38
N PHE A 426 -10.32 -21.96 15.10
CA PHE A 426 -10.46 -22.03 16.56
C PHE A 426 -9.18 -21.52 17.25
N TYR A 427 -9.09 -20.22 17.51
CA TYR A 427 -8.20 -19.73 18.57
C TYR A 427 -8.89 -19.94 19.92
N SER A 428 -8.67 -21.11 20.53
CA SER A 428 -9.01 -21.31 21.94
C SER A 428 -7.91 -20.71 22.82
N THR A 429 -8.13 -19.48 23.28
CA THR A 429 -7.53 -18.98 24.52
C THR A 429 -8.66 -18.61 25.47
N SER A 430 -9.34 -19.60 26.04
CA SER A 430 -10.16 -19.37 27.23
C SER A 430 -10.22 -20.59 28.12
N THR A 431 -9.42 -20.55 29.19
CA THR A 431 -9.71 -21.26 30.43
C THR A 431 -11.01 -20.68 31.01
N ARG A 432 -12.17 -21.16 30.56
CA ARG A 432 -13.43 -21.00 31.29
C ARG A 432 -14.00 -22.38 31.56
N GLN A 433 -14.04 -22.73 32.84
CA GLN A 433 -14.73 -23.91 33.35
C GLN A 433 -16.19 -23.95 32.83
N PRO A 434 -16.76 -25.14 32.62
CA PRO A 434 -18.12 -25.26 32.13
C PRO A 434 -19.13 -24.67 33.14
N PRO A 435 -20.23 -24.07 32.66
CA PRO A 435 -21.22 -23.45 33.53
C PRO A 435 -21.89 -24.51 34.42
N ARG A 436 -21.97 -24.22 35.73
CA ARG A 436 -22.78 -25.01 36.67
C ARG A 436 -24.26 -24.87 36.30
N VAL A 437 -24.94 -26.02 36.23
CA VAL A 437 -26.39 -26.14 36.10
C VAL A 437 -27.07 -25.44 37.29
N PRO A 438 -28.10 -24.59 37.10
CA PRO A 438 -28.79 -23.98 38.22
C PRO A 438 -29.68 -25.01 38.90
N VAL A 439 -29.44 -25.25 40.19
CA VAL A 439 -30.36 -25.93 41.09
C VAL A 439 -31.46 -24.94 41.47
N VAL A 440 -32.71 -25.37 41.29
CA VAL A 440 -33.92 -24.68 41.74
C VAL A 440 -33.87 -24.52 43.26
N GLN A 441 -33.92 -23.28 43.75
CA GLN A 441 -34.41 -22.97 45.10
C GLN A 441 -35.39 -21.81 45.04
N THR A 442 -36.56 -22.10 45.59
CA THR A 442 -37.75 -21.28 45.77
C THR A 442 -37.56 -20.20 46.84
N GLY A 443 -38.09 -19.00 46.58
CA GLY A 443 -38.76 -18.17 47.59
C GLY A 443 -38.18 -16.77 47.89
N GLN A 444 -39.09 -15.77 47.82
CA GLN A 444 -39.06 -14.40 48.39
C GLN A 444 -38.25 -13.33 47.64
N SER A 445 -38.70 -12.08 47.44
CA SER A 445 -40.00 -11.40 47.52
C SER A 445 -39.84 -10.07 46.77
N ILE A 446 -40.88 -9.61 46.08
CA ILE A 446 -40.91 -8.43 45.20
C ILE A 446 -41.01 -7.13 46.03
N SER A 447 -40.26 -6.09 45.64
CA SER A 447 -40.65 -4.69 45.90
C SER A 447 -40.46 -3.85 44.65
N ASP A 448 -41.53 -3.16 44.28
CA ASP A 448 -41.70 -2.26 43.13
C ASP A 448 -40.82 -1.01 43.20
N ASP A 449 -40.24 -0.61 42.07
CA ASP A 449 -40.01 0.80 41.75
C ASP A 449 -39.89 1.01 40.23
N LEU A 450 -40.85 1.73 39.64
CA LEU A 450 -40.87 2.16 38.24
C LEU A 450 -40.15 3.51 38.08
N PRO A 451 -39.31 3.73 37.04
CA PRO A 451 -38.70 5.04 36.80
C PRO A 451 -39.64 6.01 36.07
N ARG A 452 -39.70 7.26 36.56
CA ARG A 452 -40.36 8.41 35.92
C ARG A 452 -39.54 9.01 34.76
N PRO A 453 -40.17 9.73 33.81
CA PRO A 453 -39.50 10.25 32.61
C PRO A 453 -38.79 11.59 32.87
N THR A 454 -37.55 11.73 32.41
CA THR A 454 -36.77 12.98 32.49
C THR A 454 -36.99 13.88 31.26
N LYS A 455 -37.29 15.15 31.55
CA LYS A 455 -37.60 16.24 30.61
C LYS A 455 -36.38 16.65 29.76
N ARG A 456 -36.61 16.95 28.47
CA ARG A 456 -35.65 17.65 27.58
C ARG A 456 -35.32 19.05 28.14
N LYS A 457 -34.02 19.36 28.26
CA LYS A 457 -33.51 20.71 28.58
C LYS A 457 -33.48 21.58 27.32
N ILE A 458 -33.95 22.82 27.46
CA ILE A 458 -33.82 23.91 26.47
C ILE A 458 -32.37 24.39 26.53
N ALA A 459 -31.71 24.55 25.37
CA ALA A 459 -30.32 24.97 25.26
C ALA A 459 -30.16 26.46 25.59
N GLU A 460 -29.26 26.77 26.52
CA GLU A 460 -28.80 28.13 26.83
C GLU A 460 -27.92 28.66 25.68
N THR A 461 -28.04 29.94 25.36
CA THR A 461 -27.16 30.68 24.44
C THR A 461 -25.76 30.76 25.04
N VAL A 462 -24.82 29.97 24.51
CA VAL A 462 -23.40 29.96 24.89
C VAL A 462 -22.68 31.11 24.15
N GLU A 463 -21.80 31.84 24.84
CA GLU A 463 -20.96 32.87 24.20
C GLU A 463 -20.07 32.26 23.08
N PRO A 464 -19.92 32.93 21.92
CA PRO A 464 -19.21 32.37 20.76
C PRO A 464 -17.77 31.93 21.03
N GLN A 465 -17.04 32.64 21.90
CA GLN A 465 -15.67 32.29 22.27
C GLN A 465 -15.60 30.99 23.08
N THR A 466 -16.52 30.82 24.03
CA THR A 466 -16.67 29.60 24.84
C THR A 466 -17.10 28.42 23.97
N GLN A 467 -17.94 28.67 22.96
CA GLN A 467 -18.33 27.66 21.98
C GLN A 467 -17.17 27.25 21.08
N LEU A 468 -16.36 28.18 20.59
CA LEU A 468 -15.16 27.89 19.79
C LEU A 468 -14.11 27.09 20.58
N HIS A 469 -13.86 27.47 21.83
CA HIS A 469 -12.94 26.76 22.71
C HIS A 469 -13.41 25.32 22.97
N ASN A 470 -14.69 25.13 23.27
CA ASN A 470 -15.28 23.79 23.40
C ASN A 470 -15.21 22.98 22.10
N ILE A 471 -15.28 23.65 20.95
CA ILE A 471 -15.22 23.01 19.64
C ILE A 471 -13.79 22.59 19.28
N LEU A 472 -12.77 23.35 19.67
CA LEU A 472 -11.36 23.05 19.36
C LEU A 472 -10.72 22.10 20.38
N GLU A 473 -11.13 22.15 21.65
CA GLU A 473 -10.50 21.35 22.70
C GLU A 473 -11.26 20.05 23.03
N ASN A 474 -12.45 19.84 22.47
CA ASN A 474 -13.18 18.59 22.66
C ASN A 474 -12.89 17.63 21.49
N PRO A 475 -12.24 16.47 21.72
CA PRO A 475 -11.99 15.46 20.68
C PRO A 475 -13.26 14.90 20.02
N LYS A 476 -14.41 15.05 20.69
CA LYS A 476 -15.74 14.65 20.21
C LYS A 476 -16.55 15.83 19.65
N SER A 477 -15.89 16.93 19.33
CA SER A 477 -16.50 18.10 18.72
C SER A 477 -17.07 17.78 17.33
N ILE A 478 -18.04 18.57 16.90
CA ILE A 478 -18.55 18.48 15.53
C ILE A 478 -17.45 18.72 14.49
N LEU A 479 -16.43 19.55 14.81
CA LEU A 479 -15.29 19.78 13.93
C LEU A 479 -14.44 18.54 13.66
N THR A 480 -14.48 17.50 14.49
CA THR A 480 -13.69 16.27 14.27
C THR A 480 -14.45 15.21 13.48
N THR A 481 -15.73 15.45 13.18
CA THR A 481 -16.61 14.47 12.51
C THR A 481 -17.27 15.01 11.25
N MET A 482 -17.33 16.33 11.08
CA MET A 482 -17.79 16.98 9.85
C MET A 482 -16.67 17.02 8.80
N ASP A 483 -17.04 17.03 7.52
CA ASP A 483 -16.08 17.23 6.44
C ASP A 483 -15.57 18.68 6.50
N ILE A 484 -14.26 18.89 6.68
CA ILE A 484 -13.70 20.25 6.77
C ILE A 484 -13.84 21.04 5.49
N SER A 485 -14.05 20.39 4.33
CA SER A 485 -14.37 21.09 3.09
C SER A 485 -15.75 21.75 3.13
N GLU A 486 -16.67 21.32 4.01
CA GLU A 486 -17.93 22.03 4.27
C GLU A 486 -17.71 23.32 5.08
N LEU A 487 -16.62 23.42 5.83
CA LEU A 487 -16.23 24.59 6.61
C LEU A 487 -15.26 25.52 5.86
N LEU A 488 -14.31 24.96 5.11
CA LEU A 488 -13.29 25.68 4.34
C LEU A 488 -13.61 25.56 2.84
N ASN A 489 -14.56 26.36 2.38
CA ASN A 489 -14.92 26.45 0.97
C ASN A 489 -15.17 27.88 0.52
N ALA A 490 -15.40 28.05 -0.77
CA ALA A 490 -15.70 29.34 -1.37
C ALA A 490 -16.92 30.03 -0.72
N ASN A 491 -17.95 29.28 -0.34
CA ASN A 491 -19.17 29.86 0.25
C ASN A 491 -18.92 30.39 1.67
N THR A 492 -18.14 29.67 2.48
CA THR A 492 -17.79 30.09 3.85
C THR A 492 -16.69 31.15 3.89
N TRP A 493 -15.82 31.19 2.87
CA TRP A 493 -14.80 32.22 2.72
C TRP A 493 -15.39 33.64 2.73
N HIS A 494 -16.49 33.83 2.00
CA HIS A 494 -17.18 35.12 1.92
C HIS A 494 -17.91 35.52 3.23
N LEU A 495 -18.03 34.61 4.20
CA LEU A 495 -18.57 34.91 5.52
C LEU A 495 -17.51 35.50 6.47
N LEU A 496 -16.23 35.42 6.11
CA LEU A 496 -15.13 36.00 6.89
C LEU A 496 -15.01 37.50 6.66
N SER A 497 -14.55 38.25 7.67
CA SER A 497 -14.25 39.68 7.52
C SER A 497 -13.07 39.90 6.56
N ASP A 498 -13.02 41.07 5.92
CA ASP A 498 -11.96 41.42 4.96
C ASP A 498 -10.55 41.29 5.57
N ASP A 499 -10.39 41.60 6.86
CA ASP A 499 -9.11 41.46 7.56
C ASP A 499 -8.71 39.99 7.76
N SER A 500 -9.67 39.12 8.10
CA SER A 500 -9.43 37.67 8.21
C SER A 500 -9.13 37.05 6.84
N GLN A 501 -9.81 37.48 5.79
CA GLN A 501 -9.53 37.03 4.42
C GLN A 501 -8.12 37.45 3.98
N LYS A 502 -7.68 38.68 4.29
CA LYS A 502 -6.31 39.14 4.00
C LYS A 502 -5.26 38.34 4.77
N MET A 503 -5.45 38.11 6.07
CA MET A 503 -4.53 37.31 6.88
C MET A 503 -4.40 35.88 6.36
N LEU A 504 -5.52 35.22 6.06
CA LEU A 504 -5.52 33.85 5.55
C LEU A 504 -4.94 33.76 4.13
N THR A 505 -5.23 34.74 3.26
CA THR A 505 -4.66 34.78 1.90
C THR A 505 -3.14 34.93 1.93
N ALA A 506 -2.59 35.67 2.91
CA ALA A 506 -1.15 35.80 3.10
C ALA A 506 -0.45 34.51 3.53
N MET A 507 -1.19 33.55 4.10
CA MET A 507 -0.68 32.23 4.48
C MET A 507 -0.74 31.20 3.33
N LEU A 508 -1.44 31.51 2.23
CA LEU A 508 -1.62 30.60 1.09
C LEU A 508 -0.52 30.75 0.03
N PRO A 509 -0.19 29.67 -0.71
CA PRO A 509 0.84 29.71 -1.74
C PRO A 509 0.44 30.63 -2.91
N PRO A 510 1.39 31.23 -3.66
CA PRO A 510 1.08 32.14 -4.77
C PRO A 510 0.22 31.55 -5.89
N THR A 511 0.20 30.22 -6.03
CA THR A 511 -0.66 29.48 -6.95
C THR A 511 -2.15 29.58 -6.61
N ALA A 512 -2.47 30.00 -5.38
CA ALA A 512 -3.83 30.28 -4.94
C ALA A 512 -4.36 31.63 -5.45
N LEU A 513 -3.64 32.39 -6.27
CA LEU A 513 -4.03 33.73 -6.75
C LEU A 513 -4.21 33.75 -8.28
N ILE A 514 -5.22 34.48 -8.77
CA ILE A 514 -5.72 34.42 -10.17
C ILE A 514 -4.71 34.92 -11.23
N THR A 515 -3.65 35.66 -10.88
CA THR A 515 -2.76 36.30 -11.85
C THR A 515 -1.61 35.44 -12.40
N SER A 516 -1.72 34.11 -12.37
CA SER A 516 -0.71 33.21 -12.97
C SER A 516 -1.20 32.53 -14.25
N GLN A 517 -1.65 33.31 -15.25
CA GLN A 517 -1.70 32.80 -16.63
C GLN A 517 -0.33 32.97 -17.30
N PRO A 518 0.25 31.93 -17.92
CA PRO A 518 1.43 32.08 -18.77
C PRO A 518 1.02 32.76 -20.07
N ARG A 519 1.50 33.98 -20.30
CA ARG A 519 1.41 34.62 -21.63
C ARG A 519 2.21 33.79 -22.63
N SER A 520 1.52 33.23 -23.61
CA SER A 520 2.11 32.71 -24.84
C SER A 520 2.13 33.83 -25.89
N SER A 521 3.31 34.30 -26.28
CA SER A 521 3.65 34.80 -27.63
C SER A 521 5.02 35.50 -27.62
N HIS A 522 5.77 35.25 -28.68
CA HIS A 522 7.05 35.88 -28.99
C HIS A 522 6.96 37.41 -29.09
N SER A 523 7.69 38.14 -28.23
CA SER A 523 8.32 39.42 -28.57
C SER A 523 9.26 39.87 -27.45
N GLU A 524 10.55 40.02 -27.76
CA GLU A 524 11.53 40.69 -26.88
C GLU A 524 11.25 42.20 -26.83
N GLN A 525 10.86 42.73 -25.67
CA GLN A 525 11.13 44.13 -25.28
C GLN A 525 11.33 44.25 -23.76
N PRO A 526 12.18 45.19 -23.28
CA PRO A 526 12.57 45.30 -21.88
C PRO A 526 11.48 45.97 -21.02
N LEU A 527 11.40 45.53 -19.76
CA LEU A 527 10.47 46.00 -18.74
C LEU A 527 10.80 47.43 -18.30
N GLU A 528 9.86 48.36 -18.51
CA GLU A 528 9.77 49.61 -17.73
C GLU A 528 8.74 49.45 -16.60
N ASP A 529 9.04 50.12 -15.48
CA ASP A 529 8.35 50.13 -14.20
C ASP A 529 6.83 50.31 -14.31
N VAL A 530 6.08 49.33 -13.79
CA VAL A 530 4.66 49.51 -13.42
C VAL A 530 4.52 49.31 -11.92
N SER A 531 4.16 50.41 -11.27
CA SER A 531 3.86 50.60 -9.85
C SER A 531 2.94 49.55 -9.24
N GLU A 532 3.27 49.18 -7.99
CA GLU A 532 2.48 48.38 -7.06
C GLU A 532 1.04 48.91 -6.90
N SER A 533 0.07 48.30 -7.59
CA SER A 533 -1.32 48.18 -7.14
C SER A 533 -2.11 47.28 -8.10
N THR A 534 -2.03 45.97 -7.90
CA THR A 534 -3.02 45.04 -8.47
C THR A 534 -3.55 44.18 -7.35
N ASP A 535 -4.82 44.43 -7.03
CA ASP A 535 -5.65 43.66 -6.12
C ASP A 535 -5.56 42.17 -6.48
N ARG A 536 -4.90 41.37 -5.63
CA ARG A 536 -4.67 39.93 -5.90
C ARG A 536 -5.87 39.15 -5.37
N SER A 537 -6.80 38.81 -6.25
CA SER A 537 -7.96 37.99 -5.88
C SER A 537 -7.57 36.51 -5.74
N LEU A 538 -8.07 35.89 -4.66
CA LEU A 538 -7.91 34.46 -4.38
C LEU A 538 -8.62 33.64 -5.47
N ASN A 539 -7.91 32.69 -6.06
CA ASN A 539 -8.49 31.67 -6.91
C ASN A 539 -9.27 30.68 -6.03
N LEU A 540 -10.60 30.77 -6.08
CA LEU A 540 -11.50 29.95 -5.28
C LEU A 540 -11.37 28.44 -5.55
N SER A 541 -10.70 28.02 -6.63
CA SER A 541 -10.35 26.61 -6.85
C SER A 541 -9.36 26.06 -5.80
N ILE A 542 -8.71 26.93 -5.01
CA ILE A 542 -7.83 26.50 -3.93
C ILE A 542 -8.57 25.70 -2.85
N PHE A 543 -9.87 25.94 -2.65
CA PHE A 543 -10.68 25.18 -1.69
C PHE A 543 -10.98 23.75 -2.15
N THR A 544 -10.73 23.45 -3.43
CA THR A 544 -10.77 22.10 -3.99
C THR A 544 -9.37 21.52 -4.21
N ASP A 545 -8.32 22.26 -3.83
CA ASP A 545 -6.94 21.84 -3.98
C ASP A 545 -6.63 20.69 -3.00
N PRO A 546 -6.10 19.55 -3.50
CA PRO A 546 -5.79 18.40 -2.66
C PRO A 546 -4.84 18.72 -1.49
N HIS A 547 -3.88 19.64 -1.67
CA HIS A 547 -2.92 19.98 -0.62
C HIS A 547 -3.55 20.84 0.49
N LEU A 548 -4.42 21.78 0.15
CA LEU A 548 -5.16 22.55 1.16
C LEU A 548 -6.10 21.64 1.95
N LEU A 549 -6.77 20.71 1.27
CA LEU A 549 -7.68 19.75 1.90
C LEU A 549 -6.93 18.77 2.80
N ASP A 550 -5.74 18.31 2.42
CA ASP A 550 -4.92 17.42 3.27
C ASP A 550 -4.35 18.16 4.49
N ALA A 551 -3.94 19.43 4.35
CA ALA A 551 -3.54 20.24 5.49
C ALA A 551 -4.71 20.49 6.46
N ALA A 552 -5.91 20.73 5.92
CA ALA A 552 -7.14 20.90 6.71
C ALA A 552 -7.51 19.61 7.45
N ARG A 553 -7.44 18.44 6.78
CA ARG A 553 -7.66 17.12 7.43
C ARG A 553 -6.65 16.85 8.52
N THR A 554 -5.37 17.16 8.28
CA THR A 554 -4.31 17.04 9.29
C THR A 554 -4.63 17.89 10.54
N PHE A 555 -5.16 19.09 10.35
CA PHE A 555 -5.64 19.92 11.47
C PHE A 555 -6.78 19.24 12.23
N GLN A 556 -7.77 18.64 11.54
CA GLN A 556 -8.84 17.87 12.20
C GLN A 556 -8.32 16.65 12.97
N ASP A 557 -7.36 15.92 12.41
CA ASP A 557 -6.75 14.75 13.07
C ASP A 557 -6.05 15.16 14.37
N HIS A 558 -5.43 16.34 14.37
CA HIS A 558 -4.86 16.90 15.59
C HIS A 558 -5.94 17.30 16.62
N LEU A 559 -7.06 17.87 16.19
CA LEU A 559 -8.18 18.14 17.12
C LEU A 559 -8.76 16.82 17.67
N TYR A 560 -8.90 15.79 16.84
CA TYR A 560 -9.40 14.47 17.22
C TYR A 560 -8.46 13.72 18.17
N SER A 561 -7.15 13.82 17.97
CA SER A 561 -6.16 13.25 18.91
C SER A 561 -6.08 14.03 20.24
N GLY A 562 -6.88 15.09 20.37
CA GLY A 562 -6.97 15.93 21.56
C GLY A 562 -5.72 16.76 21.77
N TRP A 563 -5.06 17.18 20.69
CA TRP A 563 -3.78 17.90 20.75
C TRP A 563 -3.87 19.16 21.62
N LEU A 564 -4.98 19.90 21.52
CA LEU A 564 -5.27 21.11 22.30
C LEU A 564 -5.88 20.83 23.68
N THR A 565 -6.07 19.57 24.09
CA THR A 565 -6.66 19.25 25.40
C THR A 565 -5.65 19.49 26.52
N ALA A 566 -6.14 19.93 27.69
CA ALA A 566 -5.33 20.03 28.90
C ALA A 566 -4.63 18.72 29.29
N SER A 567 -5.24 17.56 28.98
CA SER A 567 -4.62 16.24 29.21
C SER A 567 -3.43 15.98 28.29
N HIS A 568 -3.51 16.36 27.02
CA HIS A 568 -2.41 16.22 26.08
C HIS A 568 -1.29 17.21 26.40
N HIS A 569 -1.63 18.45 26.75
CA HIS A 569 -0.66 19.42 27.27
C HIS A 569 0.06 18.91 28.52
N ALA A 570 -0.65 18.28 29.46
CA ALA A 570 -0.03 17.68 30.65
C ALA A 570 0.89 16.49 30.32
N LYS A 571 0.57 15.70 29.28
CA LYS A 571 1.45 14.63 28.77
C LYS A 571 2.70 15.21 28.11
N LEU A 572 2.54 16.28 27.34
CA LEU A 572 3.64 16.99 26.70
C LEU A 572 4.55 17.65 27.73
N GLU A 573 4.00 18.28 28.78
CA GLU A 573 4.76 18.81 29.91
C GLU A 573 5.51 17.70 30.64
N LYS A 574 4.86 16.56 30.92
CA LYS A 574 5.54 15.40 31.53
C LYS A 574 6.66 14.83 30.64
N TYR A 575 6.47 14.86 29.33
CA TYR A 575 7.49 14.47 28.36
C TYR A 575 8.64 15.48 28.35
N ILE A 576 8.35 16.79 28.32
CA ILE A 576 9.33 17.87 28.38
C ILE A 576 10.12 17.81 29.69
N ASP A 577 9.47 17.58 30.82
CA ASP A 577 10.12 17.40 32.12
C ASP A 577 10.97 16.13 32.15
N GLY A 578 10.51 15.06 31.52
CA GLY A 578 11.29 13.83 31.33
C GLY A 578 12.54 14.04 30.48
N VAL A 579 12.47 14.91 29.48
CA VAL A 579 13.63 15.34 28.67
C VAL A 579 14.57 16.21 29.51
N ARG A 580 14.03 17.20 30.22
CA ARG A 580 14.81 18.11 31.09
C ARG A 580 15.54 17.42 32.22
N ASN A 581 14.95 16.38 32.81
CA ASN A 581 15.55 15.64 33.91
C ASN A 581 16.34 14.39 33.45
N GLY A 582 16.47 14.18 32.13
CA GLY A 582 17.26 13.11 31.54
C GLY A 582 16.66 11.71 31.64
N THR A 583 15.38 11.58 31.98
CA THR A 583 14.68 10.28 32.06
C THR A 583 14.03 9.85 30.74
N LEU A 584 13.85 10.78 29.79
CA LEU A 584 13.36 10.55 28.43
C LEU A 584 14.29 11.25 27.43
N ALA A 585 14.45 10.69 26.23
CA ALA A 585 15.28 11.27 25.17
C ALA A 585 14.39 11.83 24.04
N ALA A 586 14.75 13.02 23.52
CA ALA A 586 14.05 13.69 22.42
C ALA A 586 15.06 14.15 21.35
N PRO A 587 15.41 13.28 20.38
CA PRO A 587 16.60 13.45 19.54
C PRO A 587 16.67 14.77 18.74
N TRP A 588 15.53 15.36 18.38
CA TRP A 588 15.47 16.63 17.63
C TRP A 588 15.33 17.87 18.52
N LYS A 589 15.02 17.70 19.80
CA LYS A 589 14.76 18.81 20.75
C LYS A 589 15.99 19.15 21.58
N ASP A 590 16.92 18.22 21.75
CA ASP A 590 18.19 18.46 22.43
C ASP A 590 19.00 19.56 21.71
N GLU A 591 19.00 19.56 20.36
CA GLU A 591 19.62 20.62 19.54
C GLU A 591 18.93 21.99 19.65
N VAL A 592 17.62 22.01 19.90
CA VAL A 592 16.82 23.24 20.07
C VAL A 592 16.96 23.77 21.49
N TRP A 593 16.97 22.88 22.49
CA TRP A 593 17.18 23.17 23.90
C TRP A 593 18.57 23.74 24.18
N ASP A 594 19.61 23.18 23.57
CA ASP A 594 21.00 23.69 23.67
C ASP A 594 21.15 25.08 23.02
N LYS A 595 20.33 25.38 22.01
CA LYS A 595 20.23 26.72 21.40
C LYS A 595 19.52 27.74 22.30
N GLU A 596 18.52 27.29 23.05
CA GLU A 596 17.69 28.14 23.91
C GLU A 596 18.26 28.29 25.34
N ASN A 597 19.16 27.40 25.77
CA ASN A 597 19.80 27.41 27.09
C ASN A 597 21.34 27.33 26.99
N PRO A 598 22.00 28.33 26.36
CA PRO A 598 23.45 28.34 26.28
C PRO A 598 24.07 28.53 27.69
N PRO A 599 25.24 27.92 27.96
CA PRO A 599 25.91 28.04 29.26
C PRO A 599 26.30 29.49 29.58
N PRO A 600 26.39 29.89 30.86
CA PRO A 600 26.68 31.26 31.25
C PRO A 600 28.07 31.70 30.75
N SER A 601 28.11 32.92 30.25
CA SER A 601 29.20 33.54 29.51
C SER A 601 30.56 33.56 30.21
N SER A 602 31.60 33.22 29.44
CA SER A 602 32.93 33.81 29.57
C SER A 602 33.29 34.52 28.25
N SER A 603 33.06 35.83 28.25
CA SER A 603 33.52 36.82 27.27
C SER A 603 35.04 37.06 27.38
N PRO A 604 35.69 37.93 26.56
CA PRO A 604 35.26 38.54 25.29
C PRO A 604 36.38 38.62 24.19
N ASN A 605 35.97 39.14 23.02
CA ASN A 605 36.71 39.98 22.04
C ASN A 605 37.23 39.36 20.72
N PRO A 606 37.35 40.16 19.62
CA PRO A 606 36.32 41.05 19.03
C PRO A 606 36.39 41.16 17.46
N ILE A 607 35.33 41.73 16.85
CA ILE A 607 35.30 42.48 15.56
C ILE A 607 35.46 41.63 14.27
N ASN A 608 34.47 41.56 13.36
CA ASN A 608 33.92 42.69 12.61
C ASN A 608 32.47 42.47 12.18
N THR A 609 31.63 43.47 12.46
CA THR A 609 30.22 43.60 12.11
C THR A 609 30.01 43.93 10.64
N MET A 610 29.08 43.23 9.98
CA MET A 610 28.40 43.68 8.75
C MET A 610 26.90 43.88 9.07
N PRO A 611 26.21 44.81 8.39
CA PRO A 611 24.90 45.31 8.80
C PRO A 611 23.77 44.28 8.55
N PRO A 612 22.68 44.32 9.34
CA PRO A 612 21.50 43.51 9.03
C PRO A 612 20.74 44.20 7.88
N GLY A 613 20.78 43.59 6.71
CA GLY A 613 20.08 44.14 5.54
C GLY A 613 19.87 43.11 4.44
N VAL A 614 18.59 42.76 4.24
CA VAL A 614 17.99 42.14 3.05
C VAL A 614 18.15 40.62 2.92
N PHE A 615 17.46 39.86 3.79
CA PHE A 615 16.83 38.63 3.32
C PHE A 615 15.63 39.03 2.45
N GLY A 616 15.88 39.15 1.15
CA GLY A 616 14.81 39.25 0.17
C GLY A 616 13.96 37.98 0.26
N THR A 617 12.67 38.16 0.57
CA THR A 617 11.63 37.17 0.44
C THR A 617 11.62 36.64 -1.00
N ARG A 618 12.24 35.48 -1.24
CA ARG A 618 12.09 34.77 -2.52
C ARG A 618 10.69 34.17 -2.53
N THR A 619 9.81 34.78 -3.33
CA THR A 619 8.49 34.24 -3.68
C THR A 619 8.62 32.96 -4.49
N ALA A 620 7.63 32.06 -4.38
CA ALA A 620 7.57 30.76 -5.05
C ALA A 620 7.45 30.80 -6.59
N GLY A 621 7.88 31.89 -7.23
CA GLY A 621 8.03 32.04 -8.69
C GLY A 621 9.47 32.19 -9.17
N ALA A 622 10.46 32.14 -8.26
CA ALA A 622 11.87 32.37 -8.58
C ALA A 622 12.75 31.10 -8.51
N SER A 623 12.20 29.90 -8.72
CA SER A 623 13.01 28.68 -8.87
C SER A 623 13.66 28.63 -10.25
N ALA A 624 14.72 29.42 -10.42
CA ALA A 624 15.70 29.21 -11.47
C ALA A 624 16.63 28.05 -11.05
N ASP A 625 16.75 27.04 -11.91
CA ASP A 625 17.75 25.97 -11.97
C ASP A 625 18.58 25.69 -10.71
N LEU A 626 18.26 24.60 -9.99
CA LEU A 626 19.12 24.07 -8.92
C LEU A 626 20.47 23.63 -9.50
N LYS A 627 21.56 24.27 -9.09
CA LYS A 627 22.92 23.91 -9.49
C LYS A 627 23.59 23.11 -8.38
N LEU A 628 24.26 22.00 -8.71
CA LEU A 628 25.07 21.24 -7.75
C LEU A 628 26.10 22.13 -7.02
N PRO A 629 26.77 23.10 -7.68
CA PRO A 629 27.58 24.11 -7.01
C PRO A 629 26.89 24.88 -5.87
N ASP A 630 25.60 25.16 -5.99
CA ASP A 630 24.87 25.88 -4.93
C ASP A 630 24.60 24.95 -3.74
N LEU A 631 24.26 23.67 -4.00
CA LEU A 631 24.15 22.66 -2.94
C LEU A 631 25.46 22.42 -2.18
N VAL A 632 26.59 22.50 -2.89
CA VAL A 632 27.92 22.42 -2.27
C VAL A 632 28.19 23.67 -1.44
N ARG A 633 27.91 24.87 -1.97
CA ARG A 633 28.12 26.15 -1.27
C ARG A 633 27.29 26.23 0.02
N ASP A 634 26.09 25.65 0.00
CA ASP A 634 25.16 25.62 1.12
C ASP A 634 25.39 24.41 2.06
N ASN A 635 26.49 23.65 1.88
CA ASN A 635 26.87 22.46 2.67
C ASN A 635 25.84 21.31 2.65
N VAL A 636 24.96 21.28 1.64
CA VAL A 636 24.00 20.19 1.41
C VAL A 636 24.71 18.96 0.86
N LEU A 637 25.75 19.13 0.03
CA LEU A 637 26.59 18.05 -0.48
C LEU A 637 28.02 18.21 0.01
N LEU A 638 28.56 17.16 0.63
CA LEU A 638 29.93 17.10 1.15
C LEU A 638 30.71 15.93 0.55
N VAL A 639 32.04 16.06 0.58
CA VAL A 639 32.93 14.95 0.23
C VAL A 639 32.63 13.77 1.14
N GLY A 640 32.46 12.58 0.55
CA GLY A 640 32.13 11.35 1.24
C GLY A 640 30.64 11.04 1.33
N ASP A 641 29.74 11.95 0.91
CA ASP A 641 28.31 11.65 0.82
C ASP A 641 28.00 10.65 -0.30
N ILE A 642 26.97 9.82 -0.10
CA ILE A 642 26.42 8.95 -1.13
C ILE A 642 25.19 9.64 -1.75
N ILE A 643 25.18 9.79 -3.07
CA ILE A 643 24.02 10.20 -3.86
C ILE A 643 23.42 8.95 -4.51
N SER A 644 22.24 8.55 -4.04
CA SER A 644 21.42 7.49 -4.62
C SER A 644 20.48 8.08 -5.68
N TYR A 645 20.66 7.71 -6.95
CA TYR A 645 19.76 8.07 -8.06
C TYR A 645 18.73 6.97 -8.32
N LYS A 646 17.49 7.34 -8.64
CA LYS A 646 16.45 6.42 -9.12
C LYS A 646 15.55 7.07 -10.17
N ARG A 647 15.28 6.35 -11.25
CA ARG A 647 14.30 6.71 -12.28
C ARG A 647 13.57 5.50 -12.84
N ASN A 648 12.26 5.63 -12.99
CA ASN A 648 11.40 4.62 -13.61
C ASN A 648 11.08 5.00 -15.07
N PHE A 649 11.33 4.08 -16.00
CA PHE A 649 10.95 4.18 -17.42
C PHE A 649 9.76 3.25 -17.69
N SER A 650 8.57 3.69 -17.29
CA SER A 650 7.32 2.91 -17.37
C SER A 650 7.02 2.38 -18.78
N GLY A 651 7.30 3.18 -19.83
CA GLY A 651 7.06 2.79 -21.23
C GLY A 651 7.92 1.63 -21.75
N ILE A 652 8.98 1.25 -21.04
CA ILE A 652 9.85 0.11 -21.39
C ILE A 652 10.05 -0.86 -20.21
N GLY A 653 9.35 -0.65 -19.10
CA GLY A 653 9.41 -1.54 -17.92
C GLY A 653 10.76 -1.61 -17.22
N ILE A 654 11.61 -0.57 -17.31
CA ILE A 654 12.96 -0.56 -16.72
C ILE A 654 13.04 0.48 -15.61
N VAL A 655 13.56 0.07 -14.45
CA VAL A 655 13.96 0.98 -13.37
C VAL A 655 15.49 1.04 -13.32
N VAL A 656 16.04 2.24 -13.45
CA VAL A 656 17.46 2.49 -13.26
C VAL A 656 17.68 3.09 -11.88
N ALA A 657 18.50 2.44 -11.06
CA ALA A 657 18.90 2.91 -9.74
C ALA A 657 20.41 2.74 -9.58
N LYS A 658 21.10 3.72 -8.96
CA LYS A 658 22.54 3.64 -8.74
C LYS A 658 23.01 4.55 -7.61
N ASP A 659 23.86 4.00 -6.76
CA ASP A 659 24.58 4.72 -5.72
C ASP A 659 25.91 5.25 -6.25
N THR A 660 26.18 6.51 -5.93
CA THR A 660 27.42 7.20 -6.29
C THR A 660 28.00 7.86 -5.04
N ILE A 661 29.32 7.90 -4.88
CA ILE A 661 29.96 8.56 -3.74
C ILE A 661 30.77 9.76 -4.20
N ILE A 662 30.65 10.89 -3.50
CA ILE A 662 31.40 12.11 -3.79
C ILE A 662 32.84 11.92 -3.29
N GLN A 663 33.78 11.76 -4.23
CA GLN A 663 35.19 11.59 -3.93
C GLN A 663 35.90 12.91 -3.64
N SER A 664 35.61 13.95 -4.43
CA SER A 664 36.20 15.27 -4.26
C SER A 664 35.28 16.34 -4.84
N ILE A 665 35.49 17.56 -4.37
CA ILE A 665 34.80 18.76 -4.85
C ILE A 665 35.88 19.75 -5.28
N ASP A 666 35.82 20.21 -6.52
CA ASP A 666 36.78 21.19 -7.03
C ASP A 666 36.57 22.55 -6.34
N PRO A 667 37.60 23.14 -5.70
CA PRO A 667 37.44 24.34 -4.89
C PRO A 667 37.15 25.61 -5.71
N SER A 668 37.43 25.61 -7.02
CA SER A 668 37.26 26.78 -7.89
C SER A 668 35.93 26.76 -8.65
N THR A 669 35.47 25.57 -9.04
CA THR A 669 34.28 25.36 -9.88
C THR A 669 33.12 24.73 -9.12
N LEU A 670 33.35 24.21 -7.92
CA LEU A 670 32.40 23.45 -7.09
C LEU A 670 31.80 22.25 -7.83
N THR A 671 32.52 21.70 -8.81
CA THR A 671 32.13 20.49 -9.52
C THR A 671 32.45 19.25 -8.69
N LEU A 672 31.58 18.26 -8.76
CA LEU A 672 31.72 17.02 -7.98
C LEU A 672 32.47 15.99 -8.82
N THR A 673 33.48 15.36 -8.26
CA THR A 673 34.01 14.09 -8.78
C THR A 673 33.36 12.95 -8.02
N ILE A 674 32.59 12.12 -8.71
CA ILE A 674 31.84 11.00 -8.13
C ILE A 674 32.41 9.66 -8.61
N LEU A 675 32.29 8.65 -7.76
CA LEU A 675 32.59 7.25 -8.08
C LEU A 675 31.30 6.43 -8.14
N MET A 676 31.18 5.56 -9.15
CA MET A 676 30.02 4.67 -9.30
C MET A 676 30.42 3.32 -9.93
N PRO A 677 29.70 2.22 -9.67
CA PRO A 677 29.99 0.91 -10.26
C PRO A 677 29.65 0.86 -11.76
N LYS A 678 30.47 0.17 -12.55
CA LYS A 678 30.19 -0.15 -13.96
C LYS A 678 28.98 -1.08 -14.10
N GLY A 679 28.30 -1.00 -15.26
CA GLY A 679 27.19 -1.90 -15.60
C GLY A 679 25.93 -1.64 -14.77
N THR A 680 25.13 -2.68 -14.53
CA THR A 680 23.80 -2.59 -13.91
C THR A 680 23.80 -2.67 -12.39
N SER A 681 24.97 -2.78 -11.74
CA SER A 681 25.05 -2.85 -10.28
C SER A 681 24.57 -1.54 -9.64
N CYS A 682 23.68 -1.65 -8.66
CA CYS A 682 23.08 -0.49 -8.00
C CYS A 682 23.91 0.00 -6.80
N THR A 683 24.68 -0.87 -6.14
CA THR A 683 25.33 -0.59 -4.85
C THR A 683 26.83 -0.35 -5.01
N LEU A 684 27.38 0.51 -4.16
CA LEU A 684 28.83 0.74 -4.08
C LEU A 684 29.53 -0.44 -3.38
N PRO A 685 30.73 -0.84 -3.82
CA PRO A 685 31.53 -1.82 -3.09
C PRO A 685 31.92 -1.32 -1.70
N THR A 686 31.98 -2.23 -0.74
CA THR A 686 32.32 -1.93 0.66
C THR A 686 33.71 -1.25 0.81
N SER A 687 34.61 -1.48 -0.14
CA SER A 687 35.94 -0.83 -0.20
C SER A 687 35.90 0.67 -0.46
N LEU A 688 34.80 1.22 -0.99
CA LEU A 688 34.61 2.66 -1.19
C LEU A 688 33.77 3.32 -0.10
N THR A 689 32.98 2.54 0.65
CA THR A 689 32.09 3.07 1.69
C THR A 689 32.73 3.06 3.08
N CYS A 690 33.86 2.38 3.26
CA CYS A 690 34.65 2.35 4.49
C CYS A 690 35.32 3.73 4.82
N PRO A 691 35.70 3.99 6.08
CA PRO A 691 36.27 5.29 6.48
C PRO A 691 37.65 5.61 5.89
N GLN A 692 38.39 4.61 5.43
CA GLN A 692 39.63 4.78 4.68
C GLN A 692 39.47 4.07 3.34
N PRO A 693 38.87 4.74 2.33
CA PRO A 693 38.56 4.10 1.05
C PRO A 693 39.84 3.68 0.33
N ASP A 694 39.86 2.45 -0.19
CA ASP A 694 40.94 1.97 -1.05
C ASP A 694 40.93 2.69 -2.40
N LYS A 695 42.04 2.58 -3.16
CA LYS A 695 42.05 3.09 -4.54
C LYS A 695 40.94 2.43 -5.35
N PRO A 696 40.21 3.17 -6.21
CA PRO A 696 39.14 2.60 -7.02
C PRO A 696 39.65 1.45 -7.88
N GLY A 697 38.97 0.29 -7.82
CA GLY A 697 39.27 -0.87 -8.68
C GLY A 697 38.82 -0.64 -10.13
N GLU A 698 39.20 -1.55 -11.04
CA GLU A 698 38.89 -1.44 -12.49
C GLU A 698 37.38 -1.42 -12.81
N GLU A 699 36.53 -1.85 -11.88
CA GLU A 699 35.07 -1.90 -12.01
C GLU A 699 34.35 -0.61 -11.60
N ILE A 700 35.09 0.43 -11.18
CA ILE A 700 34.55 1.73 -10.78
C ILE A 700 34.79 2.77 -11.87
N ILE A 701 33.79 3.60 -12.15
CA ILE A 701 33.91 4.77 -13.01
C ILE A 701 34.05 6.01 -12.14
N SER A 702 35.05 6.84 -12.44
CA SER A 702 35.20 8.19 -11.90
C SER A 702 34.71 9.20 -12.93
N VAL A 703 33.82 10.10 -12.51
CA VAL A 703 33.17 11.08 -13.39
C VAL A 703 33.08 12.42 -12.70
N THR A 704 33.34 13.50 -13.44
CA THR A 704 33.10 14.86 -12.95
C THR A 704 31.72 15.34 -13.42
N VAL A 705 30.90 15.85 -12.50
CA VAL A 705 29.54 16.34 -12.76
C VAL A 705 29.35 17.75 -12.20
N SER A 706 28.72 18.60 -12.99
CA SER A 706 28.44 20.01 -12.64
C SER A 706 26.94 20.32 -12.52
N THR A 707 26.08 19.46 -13.07
CA THR A 707 24.62 19.62 -13.03
C THR A 707 23.93 18.31 -12.70
N PRO A 708 22.70 18.35 -12.12
CA PRO A 708 21.92 17.14 -11.86
C PRO A 708 21.61 16.34 -13.14
N GLN A 709 21.47 17.05 -14.27
CA GLN A 709 21.22 16.41 -15.57
C GLN A 709 22.47 15.70 -16.13
N MET A 710 23.66 16.24 -15.87
CA MET A 710 24.91 15.56 -16.20
C MET A 710 25.09 14.30 -15.36
N LEU A 711 24.81 14.38 -14.05
CA LEU A 711 24.79 13.21 -13.16
C LEU A 711 23.83 12.13 -13.67
N GLU A 712 22.60 12.49 -14.01
CA GLU A 712 21.61 11.57 -14.59
C GLU A 712 22.12 10.92 -15.88
N THR A 713 22.62 11.73 -16.82
CA THR A 713 23.08 11.23 -18.13
C THR A 713 24.19 10.21 -17.96
N MET A 714 25.11 10.46 -17.03
CA MET A 714 26.24 9.57 -16.74
C MET A 714 25.79 8.28 -16.07
N VAL A 715 24.82 8.33 -15.15
CA VAL A 715 24.25 7.12 -14.54
C VAL A 715 23.55 6.27 -15.60
N LEU A 716 22.76 6.88 -16.48
CA LEU A 716 22.05 6.16 -17.55
C LEU A 716 22.99 5.60 -18.61
N ASP A 717 24.04 6.34 -18.98
CA ASP A 717 25.08 5.87 -19.92
C ASP A 717 25.90 4.71 -19.31
N THR A 718 26.15 4.74 -18.00
CA THR A 718 26.87 3.68 -17.28
C THR A 718 26.05 2.41 -17.10
N ASP A 719 24.74 2.55 -16.82
CA ASP A 719 23.82 1.41 -16.68
C ASP A 719 23.57 0.70 -18.02
N GLY A 720 23.46 1.47 -19.11
CA GLY A 720 23.41 0.95 -20.48
C GLY A 720 22.09 0.30 -20.91
N ARG A 721 21.15 0.00 -19.99
CA ARG A 721 19.86 -0.64 -20.33
C ARG A 721 18.88 0.29 -21.05
N VAL A 722 19.07 1.61 -20.97
CA VAL A 722 18.19 2.61 -21.61
C VAL A 722 18.96 3.43 -22.64
N GLY A 723 18.72 3.12 -23.92
CA GLY A 723 19.36 3.81 -25.05
C GLY A 723 18.99 5.30 -25.11
N LYS A 724 19.88 6.15 -25.64
CA LYS A 724 19.67 7.62 -25.69
C LYS A 724 18.35 8.03 -26.36
N ASN A 725 17.94 7.32 -27.40
CA ASN A 725 16.70 7.58 -28.14
C ASN A 725 15.42 7.15 -27.38
N GLN A 726 15.56 6.32 -26.34
CA GLN A 726 14.48 5.80 -25.51
C GLN A 726 14.35 6.56 -24.18
N ARG A 727 15.14 7.62 -23.99
CA ARG A 727 15.05 8.51 -22.82
C ARG A 727 14.04 9.61 -23.14
N PRO A 728 12.76 9.49 -22.73
CA PRO A 728 11.79 10.53 -23.02
C PRO A 728 12.22 11.85 -22.36
N ASN A 729 12.05 12.96 -23.10
CA ASN A 729 12.23 14.34 -22.61
C ASN A 729 11.11 14.78 -21.63
N GLY A 730 10.30 13.85 -21.13
CA GLY A 730 9.06 14.10 -20.39
C GLY A 730 9.16 14.06 -18.87
N ASN A 731 8.03 14.40 -18.22
CA ASN A 731 7.78 14.57 -16.78
C ASN A 731 7.84 13.26 -15.96
N ALA A 732 8.91 12.46 -16.09
CA ALA A 732 9.13 11.33 -15.19
C ALA A 732 9.66 11.83 -13.83
N TRP A 733 9.13 11.29 -12.73
CA TRP A 733 9.65 11.54 -11.38
C TRP A 733 11.08 11.04 -11.24
N LYS A 734 11.92 11.84 -10.58
CA LYS A 734 13.34 11.55 -10.37
C LYS A 734 13.70 11.93 -8.94
N SER A 735 14.45 11.07 -8.27
CA SER A 735 14.91 11.32 -6.90
C SER A 735 16.43 11.24 -6.80
N PHE A 736 16.98 12.14 -5.99
CA PHE A 736 18.34 12.09 -5.48
C PHE A 736 18.28 12.02 -3.96
N THR A 737 18.64 10.88 -3.39
CA THR A 737 18.75 10.75 -1.93
C THR A 737 20.20 10.91 -1.53
N VAL A 738 20.47 11.83 -0.60
CA VAL A 738 21.81 12.06 -0.06
C VAL A 738 21.91 11.29 1.26
N SER A 739 22.95 10.47 1.42
CA SER A 739 23.27 9.79 2.68
C SER A 739 24.62 10.25 3.20
N ARG A 740 24.69 10.64 4.48
CA ARG A 740 25.87 11.25 5.14
C ARG A 740 26.30 10.46 6.37
N ARG A 741 27.59 10.48 6.67
CA ARG A 741 28.18 9.84 7.86
C ARG A 741 28.02 10.75 9.08
N ARG A 742 27.64 10.20 10.24
CA ARG A 742 27.67 10.94 11.52
C ARG A 742 29.11 11.02 12.06
N ASP A 743 29.49 12.18 12.57
CA ASP A 743 30.87 12.47 13.02
C ASP A 743 31.28 11.73 14.31
N ASP A 744 30.37 11.06 15.01
CA ASP A 744 30.59 10.54 16.37
C ASP A 744 30.74 9.00 16.50
N ARG A 745 30.55 8.21 15.43
CA ARG A 745 30.62 6.74 15.51
C ARG A 745 31.98 6.19 15.07
N THR A 746 32.76 5.74 16.06
CA THR A 746 33.94 4.88 15.90
C THR A 746 33.61 3.41 15.63
N ILE A 747 32.32 3.03 15.61
CA ILE A 747 31.88 1.66 15.38
C ILE A 747 31.40 1.52 13.94
N ILE A 748 32.15 0.76 13.15
CA ILE A 748 31.89 0.44 11.75
C ILE A 748 31.18 -0.91 11.72
N ASP A 749 29.91 -0.94 11.34
CA ASP A 749 29.28 -2.20 10.95
C ASP A 749 29.66 -2.49 9.50
N ASN A 750 30.51 -3.49 9.29
CA ASN A 750 30.98 -3.89 7.95
C ASN A 750 29.86 -4.53 7.10
N ALA A 751 28.67 -4.74 7.66
CA ALA A 751 27.50 -5.27 6.95
C ALA A 751 26.60 -4.18 6.34
N ASP A 752 26.79 -2.89 6.66
CA ASP A 752 25.98 -1.81 6.07
C ASP A 752 26.46 -1.46 4.64
N PRO A 753 25.63 -1.65 3.60
CA PRO A 753 25.99 -1.32 2.22
C PRO A 753 26.31 0.17 2.00
N LYS A 754 25.85 1.08 2.87
CA LYS A 754 26.16 2.52 2.82
C LYS A 754 27.31 2.94 3.75
N GLY A 755 27.90 2.00 4.48
CA GLY A 755 29.09 2.22 5.31
C GLY A 755 28.85 3.10 6.54
N GLY A 756 27.69 2.98 7.19
CA GLY A 756 27.30 3.73 8.38
C GLY A 756 26.73 5.12 8.08
N ARG A 757 26.23 5.35 6.86
CA ARG A 757 25.65 6.63 6.43
C ARG A 757 24.14 6.60 6.53
N GLU A 758 23.57 7.63 7.14
CA GLU A 758 22.13 7.80 7.26
C GLU A 758 21.62 8.76 6.18
N THR A 759 20.36 8.61 5.78
CA THR A 759 19.74 9.53 4.82
C THR A 759 19.65 10.93 5.42
N TYR A 760 20.32 11.88 4.76
CA TYR A 760 20.36 13.30 5.12
C TYR A 760 19.20 14.08 4.48
N GLY A 761 18.64 13.56 3.38
CA GLY A 761 17.46 14.14 2.73
C GLY A 761 17.27 13.59 1.32
N THR A 762 16.06 13.73 0.79
CA THR A 762 15.73 13.37 -0.59
C THR A 762 15.29 14.60 -1.37
N LEU A 763 15.89 14.78 -2.54
CA LEU A 763 15.61 15.85 -3.47
C LEU A 763 14.81 15.27 -4.63
N PHE A 764 13.54 15.64 -4.70
CA PHE A 764 12.66 15.30 -5.81
C PHE A 764 12.69 16.44 -6.82
N TYR A 765 12.90 16.12 -8.10
CA TYR A 765 12.93 17.15 -9.14
C TYR A 765 12.07 16.77 -10.35
N LEU A 766 11.26 17.74 -10.77
CA LEU A 766 10.43 17.70 -11.97
C LEU A 766 10.56 19.05 -12.66
N ARG A 767 11.25 19.13 -13.81
CA ARG A 767 11.44 20.34 -14.64
C ARG A 767 11.28 21.70 -13.88
N GLY A 768 12.29 22.09 -13.11
CA GLY A 768 12.33 23.41 -12.45
C GLY A 768 11.53 23.53 -11.14
N SER A 769 10.81 22.50 -10.73
CA SER A 769 10.16 22.40 -9.41
C SER A 769 10.96 21.44 -8.52
N HIS A 770 11.29 21.91 -7.31
CA HIS A 770 12.08 21.18 -6.33
C HIS A 770 11.29 21.06 -5.03
N TYR A 771 11.22 19.86 -4.48
CA TYR A 771 10.70 19.60 -3.14
C TYR A 771 11.81 18.95 -2.31
N TYR A 772 12.09 19.51 -1.14
CA TYR A 772 13.03 18.97 -0.17
C TYR A 772 12.25 18.42 1.01
N GLU A 773 12.33 17.11 1.18
CA GLU A 773 11.79 16.42 2.35
C GLU A 773 12.96 16.20 3.30
N ARG A 774 12.88 16.81 4.49
CA ARG A 774 13.94 16.80 5.50
C ARG A 774 13.70 15.71 6.52
#